data_AF-A0A7C5HS84-F1
#
_entry.id   AF-A0A7C5HS84-F1
#
_cell.length_a   1.000
_cell.length_b   1.000
_cell.length_c   1.000
_cell.angle_alpha   90.00
_cell.angle_beta   90.00
_cell.angle_gamma   90.00
#
_symmetry.space_group_name_H-M   'P 1'
#
loop_
_entity.id
_entity.type
_entity.pdbx_description
1 polymer ?
#
loop_
_entity_poly.entity_id
_entity_poly.type
_entity_poly.pdbx_seq_one_letter_code
_entity_poly.pdbx_strand_id
1 'polypeptide(L)'
;MKEIINNENGAIVVMVIAMIVVLVSIVSTYSLLDMVQNDQLQTQYQNDVIQEELLLRSEAIRTHLSLEYDKNKPLPDRKLEILSKDRTTTYTIENKKEYTMLSNFMGYATAEAVAVRSLISARRARIFTKKNFSPIKRYSERLLRNESLAQFQYFTDIEKSENEDGGEEAAIVRFYGADELFGPVHSNDNIWIRNLYGWPTFHALVTTSKRIMDFDTHQPAEQSAPMDDIFLGGYAEEVASIIFDPNANDLRTNGQRPFDPAKDIVYVKIDNNSFSSMYGEIELTGIEQFNVYSWFPDDAAAANAVVNAGGNWYEESDHIWTNHIPIYDTLWTQGPTGTVNNGCVWVESELWIEGEVAGKQTWGSADTIFVVGDITYNGTNVGSPPDDEENPNRDDYFGLVSEEKILIRYKHKDPFNDMILIDNNCEDIWLYGAYAAIGKGDQELQGIYYCHYDGIFTFQYHHTHGSTPDFMAQDPYAPGGNVLYSYIDFHKFVFPPSSFVPPEITGFNLHGGAPQPPYNMCGYPYESPAYVYPNTGPNYNYPYGTDWPWYNPVWPESAADIDTERGIIHIYGAIGQRRRGYVHRSGIDPYNHPNQTEWDLEYYHYDGTHPSSGYNKDYHYDNRFLFVQPPCYPQVYRGFGENVLTEFKAENWHMKIPPE
;
A
#
# COMPACT_ATOMS: atom_id res chain seq x y z
N MET A 1 -37.76 58.52 -73.43
CA MET A 1 -36.58 57.76 -73.95
C MET A 1 -36.25 58.11 -75.40
N LYS A 2 -37.24 58.20 -76.32
CA LYS A 2 -37.01 58.65 -77.72
C LYS A 2 -36.53 60.12 -77.86
N GLU A 3 -36.84 61.02 -76.93
CA GLU A 3 -36.39 62.42 -77.02
C GLU A 3 -34.98 62.69 -76.48
N ILE A 4 -34.38 61.76 -75.72
CA ILE A 4 -33.00 61.91 -75.19
C ILE A 4 -31.96 61.46 -76.23
N ILE A 5 -32.35 60.63 -77.20
CA ILE A 5 -31.45 60.05 -78.21
C ILE A 5 -31.19 61.01 -79.39
N ASN A 6 -32.05 62.03 -79.58
CA ASN A 6 -31.95 62.97 -80.72
C ASN A 6 -31.25 64.30 -80.39
N ASN A 7 -30.69 64.45 -79.18
CA ASN A 7 -29.87 65.59 -78.81
C ASN A 7 -28.43 65.09 -78.58
N GLU A 8 -27.44 65.67 -79.26
CA GLU A 8 -26.03 65.26 -79.17
C GLU A 8 -25.54 65.20 -77.70
N ASN A 9 -26.08 66.06 -76.83
CA ASN A 9 -25.79 66.04 -75.40
C ASN A 9 -26.44 64.85 -74.65
N GLY A 10 -27.59 64.36 -75.09
CA GLY A 10 -28.29 63.23 -74.46
C GLY A 10 -27.72 61.87 -74.84
N ALA A 11 -27.22 61.71 -76.08
CA ALA A 11 -26.52 60.50 -76.51
C ALA A 11 -25.17 60.32 -75.79
N ILE A 12 -24.42 61.40 -75.57
CA ILE A 12 -23.17 61.39 -74.79
C ILE A 12 -23.45 60.99 -73.33
N VAL A 13 -24.51 61.55 -72.71
CA VAL A 13 -24.89 61.20 -71.33
C VAL A 13 -25.28 59.72 -71.19
N VAL A 14 -26.02 59.16 -72.14
CA VAL A 14 -26.39 57.72 -72.12
C VAL A 14 -25.14 56.83 -72.32
N MET A 15 -24.19 57.23 -73.16
CA MET A 15 -22.95 56.48 -73.38
C MET A 15 -22.03 56.52 -72.13
N VAL A 16 -21.95 57.67 -71.46
CA VAL A 16 -21.21 57.82 -70.18
C VAL A 16 -21.87 57.00 -69.07
N ILE A 17 -23.19 57.01 -68.96
CA ILE A 17 -23.92 56.17 -67.99
C ILE A 17 -23.68 54.68 -68.28
N ALA A 18 -23.71 54.25 -69.55
CA ALA A 18 -23.44 52.86 -69.92
C ALA A 18 -21.98 52.46 -69.60
N MET A 19 -20.99 53.33 -69.87
CA MET A 19 -19.60 53.09 -69.50
C MET A 19 -19.41 53.01 -67.98
N ILE A 20 -20.08 53.86 -67.21
CA ILE A 20 -20.05 53.83 -65.74
C ILE A 20 -20.67 52.51 -65.24
N VAL A 21 -21.79 52.07 -65.79
CA VAL A 21 -22.43 50.80 -65.42
C VAL A 21 -21.53 49.60 -65.75
N VAL A 22 -20.82 49.63 -66.89
CA VAL A 22 -19.83 48.59 -67.25
C VAL A 22 -18.63 48.62 -66.31
N LEU A 23 -18.10 49.79 -65.95
CA LEU A 23 -17.02 49.92 -64.97
C LEU A 23 -17.43 49.42 -63.57
N VAL A 24 -18.62 49.81 -63.11
CA VAL A 24 -19.17 49.37 -61.81
C VAL A 24 -19.39 47.86 -61.80
N SER A 25 -19.90 47.26 -62.89
CA SER A 25 -20.06 45.81 -62.97
C SER A 25 -18.73 45.05 -63.04
N ILE A 26 -17.71 45.58 -63.72
CA ILE A 26 -16.34 45.02 -63.70
C ILE A 26 -15.75 45.08 -62.30
N VAL A 27 -15.79 46.24 -61.64
CA VAL A 27 -15.27 46.42 -60.27
C VAL A 27 -16.02 45.52 -59.28
N SER A 28 -17.35 45.43 -59.39
CA SER A 28 -18.16 44.56 -58.54
C SER A 28 -17.86 43.08 -58.76
N THR A 29 -17.59 42.66 -60.00
CA THR A 29 -17.17 41.28 -60.32
C THR A 29 -15.79 40.98 -59.74
N TYR A 30 -14.83 41.91 -59.84
CA TYR A 30 -13.52 41.75 -59.20
C TYR A 30 -13.62 41.68 -57.68
N SER A 31 -14.43 42.55 -57.05
CA SER A 31 -14.66 42.50 -55.60
C SER A 31 -15.33 41.22 -55.14
N LEU A 32 -16.30 40.69 -55.91
CA LEU A 32 -16.94 39.40 -55.63
C LEU A 32 -15.95 38.24 -55.76
N LEU A 33 -15.10 38.25 -56.80
CA LEU A 33 -14.08 37.22 -56.99
C LEU A 33 -13.04 37.26 -55.87
N ASP A 34 -12.61 38.45 -55.45
CA ASP A 34 -11.69 38.63 -54.32
C ASP A 34 -12.33 38.19 -52.99
N MET A 35 -13.61 38.54 -52.77
CA MET A 35 -14.36 38.09 -51.60
C MET A 35 -14.49 36.56 -51.55
N VAL A 36 -14.81 35.92 -52.68
CA VAL A 36 -14.90 34.44 -52.77
C VAL A 36 -13.54 33.79 -52.56
N GLN A 37 -12.45 34.37 -53.10
CA GLN A 37 -11.10 33.86 -52.87
C GLN A 37 -10.68 33.99 -51.41
N ASN A 38 -10.98 35.12 -50.78
CA ASN A 38 -10.68 35.34 -49.36
C ASN A 38 -11.50 34.43 -48.46
N ASP A 39 -12.80 34.26 -48.73
CA ASP A 39 -13.67 33.36 -47.98
C ASP A 39 -13.21 31.90 -48.08
N GLN A 40 -12.91 31.43 -49.30
CA GLN A 40 -12.34 30.10 -49.51
C GLN A 40 -11.01 29.89 -48.76
N LEU A 41 -10.18 30.93 -48.68
CA LEU A 41 -8.90 30.88 -47.99
C LEU A 41 -9.08 30.87 -46.46
N GLN A 42 -10.07 31.59 -45.93
CA GLN A 42 -10.45 31.57 -44.52
C GLN A 42 -11.02 30.21 -44.10
N THR A 43 -11.96 29.64 -44.86
CA THR A 43 -12.49 28.29 -44.59
C THR A 43 -11.38 27.24 -44.59
N GLN A 44 -10.41 27.37 -45.48
CA GLN A 44 -9.26 26.46 -45.53
C GLN A 44 -8.34 26.61 -44.31
N TYR A 45 -8.14 27.83 -43.81
CA TYR A 45 -7.41 28.04 -42.57
C TYR A 45 -8.11 27.43 -41.38
N GLN A 46 -9.43 27.57 -41.27
CA GLN A 46 -10.22 26.91 -40.21
C GLN A 46 -10.11 25.39 -40.28
N ASN A 47 -10.19 24.80 -41.48
CA ASN A 47 -10.01 23.37 -41.66
C ASN A 47 -8.60 22.90 -41.27
N ASP A 48 -7.57 23.65 -41.64
CA ASP A 48 -6.19 23.30 -41.26
C ASP A 48 -5.98 23.44 -39.75
N VAL A 49 -6.60 24.41 -39.07
CA VAL A 49 -6.56 24.51 -37.59
C VAL A 49 -7.09 23.25 -36.93
N ILE A 50 -8.27 22.78 -37.35
CA ILE A 50 -8.90 21.59 -36.76
C ILE A 50 -8.06 20.34 -37.05
N GLN A 51 -7.55 20.21 -38.27
CA GLN A 51 -6.73 19.06 -38.66
C GLN A 51 -5.38 19.06 -37.95
N GLU A 52 -4.71 20.21 -37.84
CA GLU A 52 -3.46 20.33 -37.11
C GLU A 52 -3.63 19.96 -35.62
N GLU A 53 -4.72 20.39 -35.00
CA GLU A 53 -5.08 20.04 -33.62
C GLU A 53 -5.29 18.53 -33.44
N LEU A 54 -6.09 17.89 -34.30
CA LEU A 54 -6.33 16.44 -34.24
C LEU A 54 -5.03 15.64 -34.44
N LEU A 55 -4.19 16.07 -35.37
CA LEU A 55 -2.90 15.44 -35.62
C LEU A 55 -1.96 15.59 -34.41
N LEU A 56 -1.88 16.78 -33.80
CA LEU A 56 -1.08 16.99 -32.59
C LEU A 56 -1.56 16.11 -31.43
N ARG A 57 -2.88 15.93 -31.25
CA ARG A 57 -3.41 14.99 -30.24
C ARG A 57 -2.97 13.55 -30.50
N SER A 58 -3.01 13.11 -31.76
CA SER A 58 -2.54 11.77 -32.15
C SER A 58 -1.03 11.60 -31.94
N GLU A 59 -0.23 12.62 -32.27
CA GLU A 59 1.22 12.60 -32.06
C GLU A 59 1.60 12.58 -30.58
N ALA A 60 0.86 13.33 -29.75
CA ALA A 60 1.06 13.34 -28.32
C ALA A 60 0.88 11.94 -27.69
N ILE A 61 -0.06 11.14 -28.21
CA ILE A 61 -0.25 9.75 -27.75
C ILE A 61 0.87 8.85 -28.26
N ARG A 62 1.30 8.99 -29.53
CA ARG A 62 2.38 8.15 -30.08
C ARG A 62 3.72 8.41 -29.39
N THR A 63 4.07 9.69 -29.22
CA THR A 63 5.35 10.10 -28.61
C THR A 63 5.44 9.64 -27.17
N HIS A 64 4.32 9.69 -26.44
CA HIS A 64 4.15 9.12 -25.11
C HIS A 64 4.50 7.63 -25.06
N LEU A 65 3.80 6.80 -25.86
CA LEU A 65 4.05 5.35 -25.91
C LEU A 65 5.49 5.01 -26.32
N SER A 66 6.11 5.83 -27.17
CA SER A 66 7.48 5.62 -27.60
C SER A 66 8.52 5.92 -26.52
N LEU A 67 8.23 6.81 -25.57
CA LEU A 67 9.13 7.18 -24.48
C LEU A 67 9.04 6.21 -23.30
N GLU A 68 7.87 5.60 -23.10
CA GLU A 68 7.65 4.54 -22.12
C GLU A 68 8.46 3.29 -22.49
N TYR A 69 8.42 2.87 -23.76
CA TYR A 69 9.20 1.71 -24.21
C TYR A 69 10.73 1.91 -24.11
N ASP A 70 11.19 3.14 -24.38
CA ASP A 70 12.61 3.49 -24.29
C ASP A 70 12.76 5.02 -24.12
N LYS A 71 13.03 5.45 -22.87
CA LYS A 71 13.25 6.86 -22.50
C LYS A 71 14.36 7.51 -23.32
N ASN A 72 15.31 6.73 -23.85
CA ASN A 72 16.45 7.22 -24.62
C ASN A 72 16.20 7.29 -26.13
N LYS A 73 15.11 6.70 -26.62
CA LYS A 73 14.79 6.68 -28.04
C LYS A 73 14.59 8.10 -28.60
N PRO A 74 15.19 8.44 -29.75
CA PRO A 74 14.90 9.69 -30.43
C PRO A 74 13.47 9.66 -30.96
N LEU A 75 12.72 10.76 -30.75
CA LEU A 75 11.38 10.91 -31.28
C LEU A 75 11.44 11.20 -32.79
N PRO A 76 10.90 10.33 -33.67
CA PRO A 76 10.96 10.56 -35.10
C PRO A 76 9.96 11.63 -35.54
N ASP A 77 10.37 12.43 -36.52
CA ASP A 77 9.49 13.36 -37.23
C ASP A 77 8.51 12.60 -38.12
N ARG A 78 7.31 13.16 -38.33
CA ARG A 78 6.29 12.56 -39.18
C ARG A 78 5.88 13.48 -40.31
N LYS A 79 5.66 12.90 -41.49
CA LYS A 79 5.02 13.56 -42.63
C LYS A 79 3.74 12.83 -42.99
N LEU A 80 2.65 13.58 -43.13
CA LEU A 80 1.33 13.07 -43.48
C LEU A 80 0.79 13.83 -44.67
N GLU A 81 0.36 13.09 -45.70
CA GLU A 81 -0.28 13.67 -46.87
C GLU A 81 -1.77 13.34 -46.83
N ILE A 82 -2.60 14.37 -46.76
CA ILE A 82 -4.05 14.22 -46.87
C ILE A 82 -4.43 14.59 -48.30
N LEU A 83 -4.91 13.58 -49.03
CA LEU A 83 -5.42 13.72 -50.39
C LEU A 83 -6.93 13.96 -50.33
N SER A 84 -7.35 15.12 -50.83
CA SER A 84 -8.73 15.41 -51.16
C SER A 84 -8.84 15.64 -52.67
N LYS A 85 -10.05 15.44 -53.22
CA LYS A 85 -10.34 15.51 -54.65
C LYS A 85 -9.77 16.78 -55.33
N ASP A 86 -9.71 17.88 -54.59
CA ASP A 86 -9.26 19.19 -55.06
C ASP A 86 -8.06 19.77 -54.29
N ARG A 87 -7.44 18.99 -53.38
CA ARG A 87 -6.37 19.50 -52.48
C ARG A 87 -5.40 18.40 -52.03
N THR A 88 -4.10 18.66 -52.20
CA THR A 88 -3.02 17.92 -51.52
C THR A 88 -2.41 18.81 -50.46
N THR A 89 -2.57 18.45 -49.18
CA THR A 89 -1.92 19.10 -48.04
C THR A 89 -0.96 18.12 -47.37
N THR A 90 0.31 18.51 -47.27
CA THR A 90 1.34 17.77 -46.53
C THR A 90 1.54 18.42 -45.18
N TYR A 91 1.24 17.71 -44.10
CA TYR A 91 1.54 18.11 -42.73
C TYR A 91 2.89 17.52 -42.31
N THR A 92 3.79 18.36 -41.81
CA THR A 92 5.07 17.94 -41.23
C THR A 92 5.03 18.23 -39.74
N ILE A 93 5.31 17.21 -38.94
CA ILE A 93 5.31 17.25 -37.48
C ILE A 93 6.73 16.99 -37.02
N GLU A 94 7.31 18.00 -36.38
CA GLU A 94 8.66 17.97 -35.80
C GLU A 94 8.53 17.74 -34.30
N ASN A 95 9.22 16.72 -33.79
CA ASN A 95 9.17 16.34 -32.38
C ASN A 95 10.51 16.62 -31.70
N LYS A 96 10.50 17.36 -30.59
CA LYS A 96 11.67 17.61 -29.77
C LYS A 96 11.44 17.11 -28.35
N LYS A 97 12.43 16.39 -27.83
CA LYS A 97 12.51 15.94 -26.44
C LYS A 97 13.42 16.88 -25.66
N GLU A 98 12.97 17.33 -24.50
CA GLU A 98 13.75 18.16 -23.57
C GLU A 98 13.53 17.66 -22.15
N TYR A 99 14.60 17.59 -21.37
CA TYR A 99 14.52 17.23 -19.96
C TYR A 99 14.31 18.52 -19.17
N THR A 100 13.18 18.62 -18.48
CA THR A 100 12.80 19.80 -17.69
C THR A 100 12.68 19.40 -16.24
N MET A 101 13.24 20.19 -15.33
CA MET A 101 13.01 19.99 -13.91
C MET A 101 11.66 20.57 -13.50
N LEU A 102 10.79 19.75 -12.90
CA LEU A 102 9.56 20.20 -12.28
C LEU A 102 9.86 20.80 -10.91
N SER A 103 9.24 21.94 -10.64
CA SER A 103 9.21 22.50 -9.29
C SER A 103 8.08 21.86 -8.48
N ASN A 104 8.35 21.46 -7.25
CA ASN A 104 7.29 21.06 -6.31
C ASN A 104 6.47 22.26 -5.84
N PHE A 105 5.39 21.99 -5.09
CA PHE A 105 4.52 23.00 -4.46
C PHE A 105 5.30 24.04 -3.64
N MET A 106 6.47 23.65 -3.11
CA MET A 106 7.34 24.50 -2.30
C MET A 106 8.34 25.36 -3.11
N GLY A 107 8.26 25.33 -4.44
CA GLY A 107 9.09 26.17 -5.32
C GLY A 107 10.50 25.64 -5.60
N TYR A 108 10.80 24.38 -5.27
CA TYR A 108 12.10 23.76 -5.49
C TYR A 108 12.08 22.79 -6.68
N ALA A 109 13.13 22.78 -7.50
CA ALA A 109 13.28 21.83 -8.60
C ALA A 109 13.57 20.42 -8.04
N THR A 110 12.62 19.49 -8.16
CA THR A 110 12.68 18.20 -7.44
C THR A 110 12.71 16.96 -8.33
N ALA A 111 12.26 17.04 -9.59
CA ALA A 111 12.23 15.87 -10.48
C ALA A 111 12.47 16.21 -11.96
N GLU A 112 13.17 15.33 -12.68
CA GLU A 112 13.35 15.40 -14.13
C GLU A 112 12.10 14.87 -14.83
N ALA A 113 11.34 15.75 -15.49
CA ALA A 113 10.26 15.39 -16.40
C ALA A 113 10.72 15.46 -17.85
N VAL A 114 10.13 14.63 -18.69
CA VAL A 114 10.37 14.70 -20.14
C VAL A 114 9.32 15.61 -20.76
N ALA A 115 9.75 16.78 -21.23
CA ALA A 115 8.94 17.68 -22.04
C ALA A 115 9.03 17.25 -23.51
N VAL A 116 7.90 16.83 -24.08
CA VAL A 116 7.75 16.58 -25.51
C VAL A 116 7.12 17.82 -26.14
N ARG A 117 7.84 18.42 -27.07
CA ARG A 117 7.40 19.58 -27.84
C ARG A 117 7.17 19.16 -29.27
N SER A 118 5.94 19.34 -29.76
CA SER A 118 5.55 18.96 -31.11
C SER A 118 5.09 20.19 -31.88
N LEU A 119 5.75 20.47 -33.00
CA LEU A 119 5.44 21.56 -33.91
C LEU A 119 4.86 20.98 -35.20
N ILE A 120 3.66 21.41 -35.59
CA ILE A 120 3.07 21.04 -36.87
C ILE A 120 3.09 22.21 -37.85
N SER A 121 3.44 21.91 -39.09
CA SER A 121 3.39 22.85 -40.21
C SER A 121 2.72 22.22 -41.42
N ALA A 122 1.85 22.97 -42.10
CA ALA A 122 1.16 22.51 -43.30
C ALA A 122 1.72 23.16 -44.57
N ARG A 123 2.07 22.33 -45.55
CA ARG A 123 2.45 22.73 -46.91
C ARG A 123 1.35 22.35 -47.89
N ARG A 124 0.93 23.30 -48.72
CA ARG A 124 -0.13 23.10 -49.72
C ARG A 124 0.47 23.04 -51.11
N ALA A 125 0.08 22.06 -51.92
CA ALA A 125 0.42 22.02 -53.35
C ALA A 125 -0.75 22.57 -54.17
N ARG A 126 -0.54 23.67 -54.91
CA ARG A 126 -1.47 24.17 -55.94
C ARG A 126 -0.73 24.49 -57.24
N ILE A 127 -1.44 24.32 -58.35
CA ILE A 127 -0.95 24.53 -59.72
C ILE A 127 -0.77 26.03 -60.04
N PHE A 128 -1.45 26.94 -59.33
CA PHE A 128 -1.39 28.39 -59.58
C PHE A 128 -1.50 29.22 -58.29
N THR A 129 -0.43 29.38 -57.50
CA THR A 129 -0.16 30.53 -56.58
C THR A 129 1.16 30.34 -55.83
N LYS A 130 1.86 31.45 -55.48
CA LYS A 130 3.21 31.47 -54.86
C LYS A 130 3.26 31.27 -53.33
N LYS A 131 2.14 31.10 -52.62
CA LYS A 131 2.13 30.88 -51.16
C LYS A 131 1.92 29.40 -50.85
N ASN A 132 3.03 28.67 -50.74
CA ASN A 132 3.05 27.21 -50.56
C ASN A 132 2.89 26.75 -49.09
N PHE A 133 2.85 27.68 -48.13
CA PHE A 133 2.80 27.38 -46.70
C PHE A 133 1.53 27.94 -46.08
N SER A 134 0.88 27.16 -45.21
CA SER A 134 -0.09 27.70 -44.27
C SER A 134 0.64 28.67 -43.32
N PRO A 135 0.11 29.89 -43.07
CA PRO A 135 0.66 30.78 -42.05
C PRO A 135 0.36 30.27 -40.64
N ILE A 136 -0.55 29.30 -40.51
CA ILE A 136 -0.90 28.69 -39.23
C ILE A 136 0.20 27.68 -38.89
N LYS A 137 0.72 27.81 -37.68
CA LYS A 137 1.60 26.85 -37.01
C LYS A 137 1.01 26.62 -35.63
N ARG A 138 0.92 25.36 -35.22
CA ARG A 138 0.47 24.98 -33.88
C ARG A 138 1.59 24.26 -33.15
N TYR A 139 1.69 24.56 -31.86
CA TYR A 139 2.68 24.02 -30.97
C TYR A 139 1.97 23.37 -29.79
N SER A 140 2.35 22.14 -29.46
CA SER A 140 1.94 21.48 -28.23
C SER A 140 3.15 21.13 -27.39
N GLU A 141 3.03 21.37 -26.10
CA GLU A 141 3.99 20.90 -25.09
C GLU A 141 3.26 19.93 -24.17
N ARG A 142 3.88 18.77 -23.92
CA ARG A 142 3.39 17.75 -23.01
C ARG A 142 4.50 17.35 -22.04
N LEU A 143 4.18 17.36 -20.75
CA LEU A 143 5.05 16.87 -19.70
C LEU A 143 4.67 15.43 -19.38
N LEU A 144 5.68 14.56 -19.27
CA LEU A 144 5.53 13.16 -18.90
C LEU A 144 6.31 12.90 -17.62
N ARG A 145 5.64 12.31 -16.63
CA ARG A 145 6.23 11.82 -15.38
C ARG A 145 5.66 10.45 -14.98
N ASN A 146 6.51 9.55 -14.51
CA ASN A 146 6.13 8.24 -13.97
C ASN A 146 5.29 8.43 -12.70
N GLU A 147 4.14 7.77 -12.65
CA GLU A 147 3.30 7.64 -11.46
C GLU A 147 3.73 6.39 -10.68
N SER A 148 3.82 6.51 -9.35
CA SER A 148 4.01 5.37 -8.45
C SER A 148 2.86 5.30 -7.46
N LEU A 149 2.66 4.14 -6.84
CA LEU A 149 1.62 3.96 -5.83
C LEU A 149 1.76 4.92 -4.66
N ALA A 150 2.96 5.44 -4.40
CA ALA A 150 3.17 6.43 -3.34
C ALA A 150 2.47 7.78 -3.61
N GLN A 151 1.89 7.99 -4.81
CA GLN A 151 1.01 9.15 -5.06
C GLN A 151 -0.33 9.09 -4.30
N PHE A 152 -0.70 7.90 -3.80
CA PHE A 152 -1.89 7.71 -2.97
C PHE A 152 -1.43 7.52 -1.52
N GLN A 153 -2.03 8.27 -0.60
CA GLN A 153 -1.86 7.99 0.83
C GLN A 153 -2.34 6.59 1.17
N TYR A 154 -3.47 6.19 0.57
CA TYR A 154 -4.07 4.89 0.77
C TYR A 154 -4.50 4.31 -0.58
N PHE A 155 -3.89 3.19 -0.95
CA PHE A 155 -4.24 2.38 -2.10
C PHE A 155 -4.54 0.95 -1.67
N THR A 156 -5.60 0.38 -2.24
CA THR A 156 -6.06 -0.99 -1.99
C THR A 156 -6.57 -1.61 -3.29
N ASP A 157 -6.15 -2.82 -3.61
CA ASP A 157 -6.67 -3.54 -4.78
C ASP A 157 -8.01 -4.25 -4.44
N ILE A 158 -8.09 -4.82 -3.25
CA ILE A 158 -9.27 -5.54 -2.73
C ILE A 158 -9.63 -4.96 -1.37
N GLU A 159 -10.76 -4.27 -1.27
CA GLU A 159 -11.21 -3.62 -0.04
C GLU A 159 -11.99 -4.58 0.87
N LYS A 160 -11.33 -5.69 1.19
CA LYS A 160 -11.79 -6.74 2.09
C LYS A 160 -10.64 -7.15 3.01
N SER A 161 -10.96 -7.77 4.14
CA SER A 161 -9.99 -8.34 5.09
C SER A 161 -9.46 -9.69 4.60
N GLU A 162 -8.43 -10.18 5.30
CA GLU A 162 -7.91 -11.54 5.15
C GLU A 162 -8.91 -12.63 5.55
N ASN A 163 -9.97 -12.30 6.29
CA ASN A 163 -11.02 -13.23 6.74
C ASN A 163 -12.13 -13.46 5.69
N GLU A 164 -11.84 -13.23 4.40
CA GLU A 164 -12.87 -13.35 3.35
C GLU A 164 -13.42 -14.77 3.21
N ASP A 165 -12.64 -15.79 3.57
CA ASP A 165 -13.06 -17.18 3.58
C ASP A 165 -14.15 -17.47 4.63
N GLY A 166 -14.28 -16.61 5.64
CA GLY A 166 -15.38 -16.59 6.62
C GLY A 166 -16.72 -16.07 6.09
N GLY A 167 -16.76 -15.58 4.84
CA GLY A 167 -17.96 -15.02 4.21
C GLY A 167 -18.03 -13.49 4.22
N GLU A 168 -19.11 -12.93 3.69
CA GLU A 168 -19.24 -11.49 3.42
C GLU A 168 -19.14 -10.62 4.69
N GLU A 169 -19.71 -11.06 5.80
CA GLU A 169 -19.67 -10.31 7.07
C GLU A 169 -18.25 -10.24 7.66
N ALA A 170 -17.44 -11.29 7.48
CA ALA A 170 -16.05 -11.33 7.94
C ALA A 170 -15.11 -10.57 7.00
N ALA A 171 -15.46 -10.54 5.71
CA ALA A 171 -14.67 -9.90 4.65
C ALA A 171 -14.73 -8.37 4.67
N ILE A 172 -15.88 -7.76 4.94
CA ILE A 172 -16.05 -6.31 4.74
C ILE A 172 -15.38 -5.51 5.86
N VAL A 173 -14.47 -4.63 5.46
CA VAL A 173 -13.84 -3.63 6.34
C VAL A 173 -14.34 -2.24 5.93
N ARG A 174 -14.45 -1.33 6.91
CA ARG A 174 -15.10 -0.03 6.75
C ARG A 174 -14.27 1.12 7.31
N PHE A 175 -14.48 2.31 6.76
CA PHE A 175 -14.05 3.56 7.37
C PHE A 175 -15.15 4.12 8.27
N TYR A 176 -14.80 4.70 9.41
CA TYR A 176 -15.72 5.28 10.38
C TYR A 176 -15.19 6.60 10.96
N GLY A 177 -15.92 7.22 11.90
CA GLY A 177 -15.65 8.59 12.35
C GLY A 177 -14.27 8.87 12.95
N ALA A 178 -13.50 7.85 13.33
CA ALA A 178 -12.11 8.04 13.77
C ALA A 178 -11.10 8.06 12.62
N ASP A 179 -11.51 7.70 11.40
CA ASP A 179 -10.62 7.68 10.23
C ASP A 179 -10.60 9.06 9.56
N GLU A 180 -9.43 9.70 9.60
CA GLU A 180 -9.14 10.95 8.92
C GLU A 180 -7.95 10.76 7.98
N LEU A 181 -8.12 11.08 6.70
CA LEU A 181 -7.09 10.93 5.67
C LEU A 181 -6.84 12.26 4.96
N PHE A 182 -5.58 12.69 4.92
CA PHE A 182 -5.17 13.99 4.40
C PHE A 182 -4.71 13.97 2.93
N GLY A 183 -4.42 12.79 2.38
CA GLY A 183 -3.92 12.60 1.03
C GLY A 183 -4.83 11.76 0.13
N PRO A 184 -4.47 11.61 -1.16
CA PRO A 184 -5.33 10.95 -2.14
C PRO A 184 -5.59 9.48 -1.80
N VAL A 185 -6.83 9.03 -1.98
CA VAL A 185 -7.25 7.66 -1.69
C VAL A 185 -7.74 6.98 -2.98
N HIS A 186 -7.33 5.73 -3.19
CA HIS A 186 -7.83 4.92 -4.30
C HIS A 186 -8.15 3.48 -3.90
N SER A 187 -9.27 2.95 -4.39
CA SER A 187 -9.59 1.53 -4.30
C SER A 187 -10.01 0.96 -5.64
N ASN A 188 -9.50 -0.22 -5.99
CA ASN A 188 -10.03 -0.98 -7.13
C ASN A 188 -11.37 -1.69 -6.80
N ASP A 189 -11.79 -1.70 -5.54
CA ASP A 189 -13.03 -2.30 -5.05
C ASP A 189 -13.96 -1.23 -4.44
N ASN A 190 -15.09 -1.67 -3.87
CA ASN A 190 -16.03 -0.81 -3.17
C ASN A 190 -15.40 -0.23 -1.89
N ILE A 191 -15.55 1.07 -1.67
CA ILE A 191 -15.15 1.72 -0.42
C ILE A 191 -16.35 1.72 0.51
N TRP A 192 -16.20 1.11 1.69
CA TRP A 192 -17.27 1.04 2.69
C TRP A 192 -17.09 2.11 3.76
N ILE A 193 -18.14 2.89 4.01
CA ILE A 193 -18.19 3.91 5.06
C ILE A 193 -19.30 3.63 6.06
N ARG A 194 -19.12 4.05 7.31
CA ARG A 194 -20.11 3.89 8.37
C ARG A 194 -20.15 5.10 9.28
N ASN A 195 -21.36 5.49 9.70
CA ASN A 195 -21.54 6.50 10.75
C ASN A 195 -21.43 5.86 12.13
N LEU A 196 -20.20 5.59 12.56
CA LEU A 196 -19.92 5.10 13.90
C LEU A 196 -18.99 6.11 14.59
N TYR A 197 -19.50 6.75 15.64
CA TYR A 197 -18.85 7.89 16.32
C TYR A 197 -18.59 9.11 15.41
N GLY A 198 -19.33 9.21 14.30
CA GLY A 198 -19.12 10.19 13.24
C GLY A 198 -18.92 9.52 11.89
N TRP A 199 -18.90 10.33 10.83
CA TRP A 199 -18.50 9.88 9.50
C TRP A 199 -16.98 10.05 9.32
N PRO A 200 -16.32 9.18 8.53
CA PRO A 200 -14.91 9.38 8.18
C PRO A 200 -14.74 10.70 7.42
N THR A 201 -13.53 11.26 7.46
CA THR A 201 -13.21 12.52 6.76
C THR A 201 -12.05 12.34 5.80
N PHE A 202 -12.24 12.73 4.54
CA PHE A 202 -11.23 12.68 3.49
C PHE A 202 -10.98 14.10 2.97
N HIS A 203 -9.77 14.62 3.21
CA HIS A 203 -9.41 15.99 2.83
C HIS A 203 -8.99 16.12 1.36
N ALA A 204 -8.53 15.03 0.75
CA ALA A 204 -8.11 14.99 -0.65
C ALA A 204 -9.04 14.13 -1.51
N LEU A 205 -8.74 14.06 -2.80
CA LEU A 205 -9.57 13.33 -3.76
C LEU A 205 -9.61 11.83 -3.43
N VAL A 206 -10.83 11.29 -3.36
CA VAL A 206 -11.08 9.85 -3.22
C VAL A 206 -11.55 9.28 -4.54
N THR A 207 -10.98 8.16 -4.95
CA THR A 207 -11.35 7.49 -6.21
C THR A 207 -11.62 6.01 -5.98
N THR A 208 -12.61 5.45 -6.66
CA THR A 208 -12.86 4.01 -6.65
C THR A 208 -13.23 3.50 -8.04
N SER A 209 -12.74 2.31 -8.38
CA SER A 209 -13.12 1.63 -9.63
C SER A 209 -14.53 1.05 -9.58
N LYS A 210 -15.11 0.93 -8.39
CA LYS A 210 -16.50 0.54 -8.17
C LYS A 210 -17.26 1.71 -7.55
N ARG A 211 -17.88 1.51 -6.38
CA ARG A 211 -18.74 2.51 -5.73
C ARG A 211 -18.42 2.65 -4.25
N ILE A 212 -18.79 3.79 -3.70
CA ILE A 212 -18.77 4.09 -2.28
C ILE A 212 -20.10 3.61 -1.70
N MET A 213 -20.01 2.73 -0.71
CA MET A 213 -21.13 1.99 -0.14
C MET A 213 -21.28 2.33 1.34
N ASP A 214 -22.52 2.42 1.80
CA ASP A 214 -22.84 2.52 3.22
C ASP A 214 -22.89 1.11 3.82
N PHE A 215 -22.07 0.89 4.86
CA PHE A 215 -21.94 -0.38 5.55
C PHE A 215 -23.24 -0.86 6.20
N ASP A 216 -24.07 0.03 6.75
CA ASP A 216 -25.27 -0.39 7.49
C ASP A 216 -26.44 -0.71 6.53
N THR A 217 -26.50 -0.06 5.36
CA THR A 217 -27.60 -0.25 4.39
C THR A 217 -27.26 -1.15 3.21
N HIS A 218 -25.96 -1.40 2.96
CA HIS A 218 -25.45 -2.10 1.78
C HIS A 218 -25.92 -1.46 0.46
N GLN A 219 -26.19 -0.16 0.46
CA GLN A 219 -26.57 0.64 -0.71
C GLN A 219 -25.50 1.72 -1.01
N PRO A 220 -25.52 2.33 -2.21
CA PRO A 220 -24.63 3.44 -2.52
C PRO A 220 -24.78 4.57 -1.49
N ALA A 221 -23.64 5.05 -0.98
CA ALA A 221 -23.57 6.01 0.11
C ALA A 221 -24.25 7.35 -0.19
N GLU A 222 -24.37 7.72 -1.47
CA GLU A 222 -25.07 8.95 -1.91
C GLU A 222 -26.53 9.05 -1.42
N GLN A 223 -27.15 7.92 -1.06
CA GLN A 223 -28.54 7.86 -0.62
C GLN A 223 -28.71 8.04 0.89
N SER A 224 -27.66 7.84 1.68
CA SER A 224 -27.73 7.74 3.14
C SER A 224 -26.67 8.55 3.90
N ALA A 225 -25.58 8.93 3.24
CA ALA A 225 -24.45 9.63 3.84
C ALA A 225 -24.30 11.07 3.29
N PRO A 226 -23.86 12.04 4.12
CA PRO A 226 -23.58 13.40 3.69
C PRO A 226 -22.25 13.45 2.92
N MET A 227 -22.27 13.07 1.64
CA MET A 227 -21.05 12.92 0.81
C MET A 227 -20.14 14.16 0.81
N ASP A 228 -20.72 15.36 0.76
CA ASP A 228 -19.95 16.62 0.75
C ASP A 228 -19.21 16.90 2.07
N ASP A 229 -19.75 16.42 3.20
CA ASP A 229 -19.11 16.56 4.51
C ASP A 229 -18.02 15.50 4.74
N ILE A 230 -18.12 14.37 4.04
CA ILE A 230 -17.19 13.23 4.11
C ILE A 230 -16.00 13.42 3.17
N PHE A 231 -16.27 13.87 1.93
CA PHE A 231 -15.30 13.98 0.85
C PHE A 231 -15.01 15.44 0.52
N LEU A 232 -14.30 16.12 1.41
CA LEU A 232 -13.96 17.54 1.28
C LEU A 232 -13.12 17.82 0.03
N GLY A 233 -12.24 16.89 -0.35
CA GLY A 233 -11.43 16.93 -1.57
C GLY A 233 -12.16 16.46 -2.83
N GLY A 234 -13.43 16.06 -2.72
CA GLY A 234 -14.23 15.45 -3.76
C GLY A 234 -14.02 13.94 -3.91
N TYR A 235 -14.92 13.29 -4.65
CA TYR A 235 -14.85 11.86 -4.94
C TYR A 235 -15.15 11.57 -6.41
N ALA A 236 -14.64 10.43 -6.92
CA ALA A 236 -14.98 9.90 -8.23
C ALA A 236 -15.14 8.37 -8.18
N GLU A 237 -16.30 7.89 -8.63
CA GLU A 237 -16.62 6.47 -8.72
C GLU A 237 -16.47 5.94 -10.15
N GLU A 238 -16.46 4.62 -10.30
CA GLU A 238 -16.39 3.91 -11.59
C GLU A 238 -15.19 4.37 -12.46
N VAL A 239 -14.08 4.74 -11.81
CA VAL A 239 -12.83 5.10 -12.51
C VAL A 239 -12.11 3.85 -13.04
N ALA A 240 -11.11 4.05 -13.91
CA ALA A 240 -10.28 2.94 -14.39
C ALA A 240 -9.52 2.30 -13.22
N SER A 241 -9.49 0.97 -13.17
CA SER A 241 -8.71 0.25 -12.18
C SER A 241 -7.21 0.40 -12.42
N ILE A 242 -6.49 0.46 -11.32
CA ILE A 242 -5.04 0.43 -11.29
C ILE A 242 -4.61 -1.03 -11.39
N ILE A 243 -3.76 -1.35 -12.35
CA ILE A 243 -3.15 -2.67 -12.43
C ILE A 243 -2.10 -2.76 -11.33
N PHE A 244 -2.32 -3.67 -10.40
CA PHE A 244 -1.42 -3.91 -9.29
C PHE A 244 -0.65 -5.21 -9.53
N ASP A 245 0.61 -5.11 -9.98
CA ASP A 245 1.45 -6.27 -10.31
C ASP A 245 1.84 -7.01 -9.02
N PRO A 246 1.68 -8.34 -8.94
CA PRO A 246 2.08 -9.10 -7.77
C PRO A 246 3.59 -9.24 -7.57
N ASN A 247 4.41 -8.83 -8.54
CA ASN A 247 5.87 -8.95 -8.44
C ASN A 247 6.57 -7.60 -8.53
N ALA A 248 7.59 -7.40 -7.69
CA ALA A 248 8.42 -6.20 -7.66
C ALA A 248 9.56 -6.32 -8.68
N ASN A 249 9.23 -6.61 -9.96
CA ASN A 249 10.21 -6.90 -11.01
C ASN A 249 11.24 -5.79 -11.21
N ASP A 250 10.82 -4.53 -11.14
CA ASP A 250 11.71 -3.37 -11.26
C ASP A 250 12.72 -3.31 -10.11
N LEU A 251 12.26 -3.61 -8.89
CA LEU A 251 13.10 -3.64 -7.70
C LEU A 251 14.05 -4.84 -7.72
N ARG A 252 13.56 -6.03 -8.09
CA ARG A 252 14.37 -7.24 -8.30
C ARG A 252 15.49 -6.99 -9.32
N THR A 253 15.19 -6.31 -10.42
CA THR A 253 16.15 -6.13 -11.54
C THR A 253 17.19 -5.06 -11.23
N ASN A 254 16.79 -3.95 -10.58
CA ASN A 254 17.64 -2.78 -10.39
C ASN A 254 18.27 -2.70 -8.99
N GLY A 255 17.74 -3.44 -8.01
CA GLY A 255 18.17 -3.41 -6.63
C GLY A 255 19.53 -4.08 -6.38
N GLN A 256 20.28 -3.55 -5.43
CA GLN A 256 21.45 -4.22 -4.86
C GLN A 256 21.00 -5.49 -4.15
N ARG A 257 21.75 -6.58 -4.31
CA ARG A 257 21.47 -7.89 -3.69
C ARG A 257 22.65 -8.30 -2.81
N PRO A 258 22.88 -7.63 -1.67
CA PRO A 258 24.06 -7.88 -0.85
C PRO A 258 23.93 -9.16 -0.01
N PHE A 259 22.72 -9.72 0.12
CA PHE A 259 22.43 -10.82 1.04
C PHE A 259 22.44 -12.19 0.36
N ASP A 260 22.78 -13.22 1.14
CA ASP A 260 22.71 -14.61 0.72
C ASP A 260 21.25 -15.09 0.72
N PRO A 261 20.71 -15.55 -0.43
CA PRO A 261 19.33 -16.04 -0.53
C PRO A 261 19.07 -17.34 0.25
N ALA A 262 20.09 -18.01 0.77
CA ALA A 262 19.94 -19.23 1.57
C ALA A 262 19.65 -18.98 3.06
N LYS A 263 19.55 -17.72 3.50
CA LYS A 263 19.25 -17.35 4.89
C LYS A 263 17.75 -17.21 5.08
N ASP A 264 17.26 -17.60 6.25
CA ASP A 264 15.83 -17.53 6.56
C ASP A 264 15.41 -16.10 6.89
N ILE A 265 16.21 -15.41 7.72
CA ILE A 265 15.91 -14.06 8.19
C ILE A 265 17.11 -13.13 7.94
N VAL A 266 16.83 -11.91 7.48
CA VAL A 266 17.80 -10.81 7.38
C VAL A 266 17.30 -9.66 8.24
N TYR A 267 17.98 -9.37 9.35
CA TYR A 267 17.69 -8.21 10.18
C TYR A 267 18.64 -7.06 9.83
N VAL A 268 18.09 -5.96 9.32
CA VAL A 268 18.78 -4.73 8.95
C VAL A 268 18.47 -3.59 9.91
N LYS A 269 19.51 -2.90 10.38
CA LYS A 269 19.40 -1.55 10.98
C LYS A 269 19.98 -0.52 10.03
N ILE A 270 19.14 0.44 9.61
CA ILE A 270 19.54 1.57 8.76
C ILE A 270 20.11 2.67 9.64
N ASP A 271 21.32 3.12 9.29
CA ASP A 271 21.94 4.31 9.83
C ASP A 271 22.26 5.26 8.68
N ASN A 272 21.33 6.16 8.42
CA ASN A 272 21.41 7.17 7.36
C ASN A 272 21.51 6.55 5.96
N ASN A 273 22.64 6.76 5.28
CA ASN A 273 22.95 6.16 3.98
C ASN A 273 23.64 4.80 4.10
N SER A 274 23.81 4.29 5.32
CA SER A 274 24.49 3.03 5.62
C SER A 274 23.55 2.04 6.29
N PHE A 275 23.92 0.76 6.27
CA PHE A 275 23.18 -0.27 6.98
C PHE A 275 24.12 -1.29 7.60
N SER A 276 23.66 -1.85 8.71
CA SER A 276 24.23 -3.04 9.34
C SER A 276 23.21 -4.16 9.32
N SER A 277 23.67 -5.42 9.24
CA SER A 277 22.75 -6.55 9.19
C SER A 277 23.22 -7.77 9.98
N MET A 278 22.26 -8.61 10.37
CA MET A 278 22.42 -9.92 10.98
C MET A 278 21.63 -10.95 10.15
N TYR A 279 22.19 -12.15 10.01
CA TYR A 279 21.49 -13.32 9.45
C TYR A 279 20.92 -14.16 10.58
N GLY A 280 19.64 -14.50 10.49
CA GLY A 280 18.99 -15.52 11.29
C GLY A 280 18.82 -16.80 10.48
N GLU A 281 19.29 -17.91 11.02
CA GLU A 281 19.05 -19.26 10.50
C GLU A 281 18.22 -20.03 11.52
N ILE A 282 17.07 -20.58 11.09
CA ILE A 282 16.15 -21.31 11.96
C ILE A 282 16.57 -22.78 11.94
N GLU A 283 17.10 -23.27 13.06
CA GLU A 283 17.56 -24.65 13.20
C GLU A 283 16.74 -25.42 14.24
N LEU A 284 16.44 -26.68 13.94
CA LEU A 284 15.89 -27.63 14.90
C LEU A 284 16.97 -28.01 15.91
N THR A 285 16.83 -27.57 17.15
CA THR A 285 17.80 -27.85 18.23
C THR A 285 17.62 -29.25 18.82
N GLY A 286 16.39 -29.76 18.85
CA GLY A 286 16.09 -31.10 19.34
C GLY A 286 14.60 -31.37 19.51
N ILE A 287 14.28 -32.57 19.99
CA ILE A 287 12.94 -32.93 20.45
C ILE A 287 13.01 -33.11 21.96
N GLU A 288 12.28 -32.27 22.69
CA GLU A 288 12.19 -32.33 24.14
C GLU A 288 10.93 -33.06 24.60
N GLN A 289 10.99 -33.66 25.79
CA GLN A 289 9.88 -34.37 26.40
C GLN A 289 9.42 -33.64 27.66
N PHE A 290 8.14 -33.27 27.70
CA PHE A 290 7.51 -32.63 28.86
C PHE A 290 6.43 -33.54 29.42
N ASN A 291 6.57 -33.93 30.69
CA ASN A 291 5.53 -34.66 31.40
C ASN A 291 4.43 -33.68 31.80
N VAL A 292 3.20 -33.99 31.40
CA VAL A 292 2.00 -33.25 31.80
C VAL A 292 1.49 -33.84 33.10
N TYR A 293 1.25 -32.98 34.07
CA TYR A 293 0.73 -33.35 35.38
C TYR A 293 -0.68 -32.82 35.56
N SER A 294 -1.48 -33.55 36.34
CA SER A 294 -2.82 -33.10 36.71
C SER A 294 -2.82 -31.80 37.51
N TRP A 295 -1.72 -31.45 38.18
CA TRP A 295 -1.47 -30.11 38.72
C TRP A 295 0.01 -29.77 38.60
N PHE A 296 0.32 -28.53 38.22
CA PHE A 296 1.69 -28.01 38.14
C PHE A 296 1.71 -26.55 38.61
N PRO A 297 2.74 -26.10 39.36
CA PRO A 297 2.79 -24.74 39.86
C PRO A 297 2.89 -23.72 38.72
N ASP A 298 2.09 -22.67 38.82
CA ASP A 298 2.00 -21.54 37.91
C ASP A 298 2.94 -20.40 38.31
N ASP A 299 3.30 -20.31 39.60
CA ASP A 299 4.28 -19.34 40.08
C ASP A 299 5.12 -19.85 41.27
N ALA A 300 6.10 -19.01 41.65
CA ALA A 300 6.97 -19.31 42.78
C ALA A 300 6.22 -19.36 44.12
N ALA A 301 5.13 -18.62 44.30
CA ALA A 301 4.35 -18.65 45.52
C ALA A 301 3.59 -19.97 45.66
N ALA A 302 2.96 -20.45 44.59
CA ALA A 302 2.28 -21.73 44.51
C ALA A 302 3.25 -22.90 44.73
N ALA A 303 4.38 -22.93 44.02
CA ALA A 303 5.42 -23.94 44.21
C ALA A 303 5.91 -23.98 45.67
N ASN A 304 6.32 -22.82 46.21
CA ASN A 304 6.84 -22.75 47.57
C ASN A 304 5.76 -23.06 48.62
N ALA A 305 4.49 -22.72 48.39
CA ALA A 305 3.40 -23.04 49.32
C ALA A 305 3.24 -24.55 49.49
N VAL A 306 3.36 -25.32 48.40
CA VAL A 306 3.32 -26.79 48.46
C VAL A 306 4.51 -27.35 49.23
N VAL A 307 5.74 -26.95 48.90
CA VAL A 307 6.95 -27.43 49.62
C VAL A 307 6.89 -27.07 51.11
N ASN A 308 6.51 -25.83 51.44
CA ASN A 308 6.43 -25.37 52.84
C ASN A 308 5.35 -26.09 53.65
N ALA A 309 4.27 -26.54 53.00
CA ALA A 309 3.27 -27.40 53.62
C ALA A 309 3.75 -28.85 53.81
N GLY A 310 4.95 -29.19 53.35
CA GLY A 310 5.52 -30.52 53.39
C GLY A 310 5.05 -31.44 52.27
N GLY A 311 4.45 -30.88 51.21
CA GLY A 311 3.98 -31.62 50.04
C GLY A 311 5.04 -31.73 48.94
N ASN A 312 4.79 -32.64 47.99
CA ASN A 312 5.59 -32.82 46.78
C ASN A 312 4.68 -33.01 45.57
N TRP A 313 4.52 -31.97 44.75
CA TRP A 313 3.58 -32.05 43.62
C TRP A 313 3.98 -33.04 42.53
N TYR A 314 5.26 -33.41 42.38
CA TYR A 314 5.62 -34.47 41.45
C TYR A 314 5.10 -35.84 41.87
N GLU A 315 4.92 -36.07 43.17
CA GLU A 315 4.44 -37.34 43.71
C GLU A 315 2.94 -37.32 44.03
N GLU A 316 2.40 -36.14 44.34
CA GLU A 316 1.01 -35.94 44.74
C GLU A 316 0.08 -35.54 43.57
N SER A 317 0.63 -35.21 42.40
CA SER A 317 -0.13 -35.06 41.16
C SER A 317 0.00 -36.31 40.28
N ASP A 318 -1.02 -36.56 39.46
CA ASP A 318 -1.03 -37.67 38.51
C ASP A 318 -0.24 -37.28 37.26
N HIS A 319 0.67 -38.14 36.80
CA HIS A 319 1.23 -38.04 35.45
C HIS A 319 0.17 -38.48 34.45
N ILE A 320 -0.29 -37.56 33.61
CA ILE A 320 -1.44 -37.79 32.71
C ILE A 320 -1.02 -37.96 31.24
N TRP A 321 0.10 -37.34 30.83
CA TRP A 321 0.56 -37.38 29.44
C TRP A 321 2.06 -37.02 29.30
N THR A 322 2.66 -37.28 28.14
CA THR A 322 4.02 -36.81 27.81
C THR A 322 4.03 -36.17 26.42
N ASN A 323 4.24 -34.85 26.39
CA ASN A 323 4.43 -34.09 25.17
C ASN A 323 5.80 -34.37 24.56
N HIS A 324 5.87 -34.35 23.22
CA HIS A 324 7.11 -34.52 22.45
C HIS A 324 7.22 -33.35 21.48
N ILE A 325 8.01 -32.34 21.84
CA ILE A 325 7.98 -31.05 21.14
C ILE A 325 9.31 -30.82 20.41
N PRO A 326 9.28 -30.62 19.08
CA PRO A 326 10.44 -30.12 18.36
C PRO A 326 10.66 -28.64 18.72
N ILE A 327 11.85 -28.33 19.22
CA ILE A 327 12.25 -26.96 19.56
C ILE A 327 13.11 -26.42 18.43
N TYR A 328 12.71 -25.28 17.88
CA TYR A 328 13.47 -24.53 16.90
C TYR A 328 14.09 -23.30 17.57
N ASP A 329 15.31 -22.95 17.19
CA ASP A 329 15.97 -21.74 17.65
C ASP A 329 16.53 -20.98 16.45
N THR A 330 16.68 -19.66 16.59
CA THR A 330 17.25 -18.80 15.56
C THR A 330 18.71 -18.49 15.89
N LEU A 331 19.62 -19.02 15.09
CA LEU A 331 21.04 -18.75 15.21
C LEU A 331 21.38 -17.46 14.46
N TRP A 332 21.87 -16.48 15.20
CA TRP A 332 22.23 -15.17 14.65
C TRP A 332 23.72 -15.08 14.32
N THR A 333 24.04 -14.67 13.09
CA THR A 333 25.41 -14.41 12.64
C THR A 333 25.52 -13.04 11.97
N GLN A 334 26.72 -12.47 11.95
CA GLN A 334 26.94 -11.15 11.34
C GLN A 334 26.69 -11.20 9.82
N GLY A 335 25.76 -10.37 9.35
CA GLY A 335 25.49 -10.16 7.93
C GLY A 335 26.35 -9.05 7.32
N PRO A 336 26.21 -8.81 5.99
CA PRO A 336 26.94 -7.76 5.30
C PRO A 336 26.53 -6.37 5.78
N THR A 337 27.50 -5.46 5.84
CA THR A 337 27.28 -4.03 6.08
C THR A 337 27.54 -3.27 4.79
N GLY A 338 26.79 -2.22 4.51
CA GLY A 338 26.94 -1.50 3.24
C GLY A 338 26.38 -0.08 3.27
N THR A 339 26.32 0.52 2.09
CA THR A 339 25.74 1.85 1.90
C THR A 339 24.74 1.83 0.76
N VAL A 340 23.58 2.43 0.98
CA VAL A 340 22.54 2.65 -0.01
C VAL A 340 22.46 4.15 -0.25
N ASN A 341 22.83 4.59 -1.44
CA ASN A 341 22.81 6.01 -1.80
C ASN A 341 22.01 6.17 -3.09
N ASN A 342 20.82 6.79 -2.99
CA ASN A 342 19.93 7.03 -4.12
C ASN A 342 19.65 5.76 -4.93
N GLY A 343 19.37 4.66 -4.24
CA GLY A 343 19.29 3.33 -4.84
C GLY A 343 18.27 2.44 -4.13
N CYS A 344 18.20 1.19 -4.57
CA CYS A 344 17.25 0.24 -4.05
C CYS A 344 17.94 -1.08 -3.68
N VAL A 345 17.39 -1.85 -2.74
CA VAL A 345 17.93 -3.10 -2.21
C VAL A 345 16.86 -4.18 -2.27
N TRP A 346 17.26 -5.38 -2.68
CA TRP A 346 16.40 -6.56 -2.75
C TRP A 346 16.92 -7.68 -1.86
N VAL A 347 16.02 -8.27 -1.09
CA VAL A 347 16.22 -9.40 -0.18
C VAL A 347 15.36 -10.56 -0.66
N GLU A 348 15.90 -11.79 -0.69
CA GLU A 348 15.15 -12.97 -1.17
C GLU A 348 14.48 -13.75 -0.02
N SER A 349 14.57 -13.25 1.22
CA SER A 349 14.17 -13.91 2.47
C SER A 349 13.42 -12.95 3.40
N GLU A 350 12.89 -13.43 4.53
CA GLU A 350 12.23 -12.58 5.53
C GLU A 350 13.15 -11.41 5.96
N LEU A 351 12.61 -10.18 5.94
CA LEU A 351 13.38 -8.97 6.22
C LEU A 351 12.85 -8.29 7.48
N TRP A 352 13.71 -8.11 8.49
CA TRP A 352 13.44 -7.25 9.64
C TRP A 352 14.14 -5.92 9.44
N ILE A 353 13.45 -4.79 9.62
CA ILE A 353 13.98 -3.48 9.28
C ILE A 353 13.54 -2.40 10.27
N GLU A 354 14.48 -1.53 10.63
CA GLU A 354 14.27 -0.31 11.42
C GLU A 354 15.40 0.70 11.13
N GLY A 355 15.22 1.96 11.52
CA GLY A 355 16.29 2.95 11.61
C GLY A 355 16.00 4.29 10.94
N GLU A 356 17.05 5.11 10.81
CA GLU A 356 16.99 6.46 10.26
C GLU A 356 17.47 6.44 8.79
N VAL A 357 16.66 6.96 7.87
CA VAL A 357 16.93 6.97 6.43
C VAL A 357 17.46 8.34 6.00
N ALA A 358 18.54 8.34 5.23
CA ALA A 358 19.02 9.52 4.50
C ALA A 358 19.08 9.26 2.99
N GLY A 359 18.80 10.28 2.18
CA GLY A 359 18.68 10.18 0.73
C GLY A 359 17.51 9.32 0.27
N LYS A 360 17.54 8.95 -1.01
CA LYS A 360 16.48 8.15 -1.64
C LYS A 360 16.81 6.67 -1.52
N GLN A 361 15.98 5.91 -0.85
CA GLN A 361 16.20 4.48 -0.64
C GLN A 361 14.90 3.70 -0.83
N THR A 362 15.00 2.49 -1.36
CA THR A 362 13.87 1.55 -1.36
C THR A 362 14.37 0.16 -1.06
N TRP A 363 13.73 -0.49 -0.10
CA TRP A 363 14.02 -1.84 0.31
C TRP A 363 12.86 -2.72 -0.05
N GLY A 364 13.14 -3.94 -0.51
CA GLY A 364 12.08 -4.91 -0.69
C GLY A 364 12.52 -6.34 -0.50
N SER A 365 11.52 -7.17 -0.28
CA SER A 365 11.69 -8.59 -0.03
C SER A 365 10.76 -9.44 -0.88
N ALA A 366 11.26 -10.62 -1.26
CA ALA A 366 10.46 -11.71 -1.82
C ALA A 366 9.46 -12.30 -0.83
N ASP A 367 9.72 -12.10 0.47
CA ASP A 367 9.00 -12.68 1.60
C ASP A 367 8.40 -11.55 2.47
N THR A 368 7.77 -11.90 3.57
CA THR A 368 7.21 -10.99 4.55
C THR A 368 8.28 -10.06 5.16
N ILE A 369 7.92 -8.80 5.32
CA ILE A 369 8.77 -7.77 5.94
C ILE A 369 8.22 -7.44 7.33
N PHE A 370 9.09 -7.50 8.33
CA PHE A 370 8.80 -7.05 9.69
C PHE A 370 9.42 -5.68 9.95
N VAL A 371 8.58 -4.71 10.29
CA VAL A 371 9.03 -3.42 10.83
C VAL A 371 9.21 -3.59 12.33
N VAL A 372 10.44 -3.54 12.81
CA VAL A 372 10.81 -3.91 14.20
C VAL A 372 11.03 -2.71 15.12
N GLY A 373 10.98 -1.51 14.54
CA GLY A 373 11.09 -0.23 15.22
C GLY A 373 10.79 0.90 14.23
N ASP A 374 11.06 2.14 14.64
CA ASP A 374 10.76 3.31 13.83
C ASP A 374 11.53 3.34 12.51
N ILE A 375 10.91 3.95 11.50
CA ILE A 375 11.54 4.31 10.25
C ILE A 375 11.41 5.81 10.09
N THR A 376 12.49 6.55 10.29
CA THR A 376 12.50 8.02 10.33
C THR A 376 13.34 8.60 9.19
N TYR A 377 13.16 9.89 8.92
CA TYR A 377 14.04 10.63 8.00
C TYR A 377 15.05 11.47 8.75
N ASN A 378 16.30 11.46 8.27
CA ASN A 378 17.35 12.31 8.81
C ASN A 378 16.97 13.80 8.67
N GLY A 379 17.10 14.56 9.75
CA GLY A 379 16.82 15.99 9.75
C GLY A 379 15.32 16.37 9.71
N THR A 380 14.42 15.39 9.78
CA THR A 380 13.00 15.61 10.11
C THR A 380 12.80 15.34 11.59
N ASN A 381 12.14 16.25 12.31
CA ASN A 381 11.77 15.96 13.70
C ASN A 381 10.71 14.87 13.72
N VAL A 382 10.92 13.83 14.52
CA VAL A 382 9.96 12.73 14.71
C VAL A 382 8.61 13.30 15.18
N GLY A 383 7.52 12.84 14.56
CA GLY A 383 6.16 13.35 14.79
C GLY A 383 5.82 14.62 13.99
N SER A 384 6.74 15.13 13.17
CA SER A 384 6.46 16.23 12.23
C SER A 384 6.40 15.73 10.80
N PRO A 385 5.50 16.27 9.96
CA PRO A 385 5.42 15.90 8.55
C PRO A 385 6.68 16.36 7.80
N PRO A 386 7.23 15.54 6.89
CA PRO A 386 8.47 15.87 6.19
C PRO A 386 8.30 16.93 5.10
N ASP A 387 7.06 17.22 4.72
CA ASP A 387 6.64 18.28 3.80
C ASP A 387 6.18 19.56 4.53
N ASP A 388 6.53 19.70 5.82
CA ASP A 388 6.32 20.93 6.59
C ASP A 388 6.89 22.16 5.88
N GLU A 389 6.11 23.25 5.84
CA GLU A 389 6.49 24.49 5.17
C GLU A 389 7.65 25.20 5.89
N GLU A 390 7.74 25.08 7.21
CA GLU A 390 8.77 25.76 8.01
C GLU A 390 10.12 25.05 7.94
N ASN A 391 10.14 23.72 7.99
CA ASN A 391 11.36 22.91 7.90
C ASN A 391 11.19 21.68 6.97
N PRO A 392 11.09 21.88 5.64
CA PRO A 392 10.89 20.77 4.71
C PRO A 392 12.14 19.91 4.57
N ASN A 393 11.96 18.61 4.70
CA ASN A 393 12.94 17.65 4.24
C ASN A 393 12.87 17.58 2.70
N ARG A 394 14.02 17.62 2.01
CA ARG A 394 14.08 17.71 0.54
C ARG A 394 14.74 16.52 -0.13
N ASP A 395 15.46 15.73 0.66
CA ASP A 395 16.45 14.80 0.14
C ASP A 395 16.05 13.35 0.44
N ASP A 396 15.29 13.14 1.52
CA ASP A 396 15.01 11.80 2.04
C ASP A 396 13.66 11.27 1.56
N TYR A 397 13.70 10.09 0.95
CA TYR A 397 12.54 9.37 0.42
C TYR A 397 12.75 7.88 0.64
N PHE A 398 11.84 7.25 1.39
CA PHE A 398 11.90 5.83 1.69
C PHE A 398 10.76 5.08 1.01
N GLY A 399 11.07 3.88 0.51
CA GLY A 399 10.11 2.92 -0.01
C GLY A 399 10.35 1.55 0.62
N LEU A 400 9.29 0.85 0.99
CA LEU A 400 9.33 -0.53 1.46
C LEU A 400 8.36 -1.38 0.65
N VAL A 401 8.83 -2.47 0.05
CA VAL A 401 8.04 -3.28 -0.88
C VAL A 401 8.14 -4.76 -0.52
N SER A 402 7.03 -5.37 -0.14
CA SER A 402 6.95 -6.81 0.16
C SER A 402 6.15 -7.52 -0.93
N GLU A 403 6.68 -8.63 -1.46
CA GLU A 403 5.93 -9.58 -2.29
C GLU A 403 5.02 -10.50 -1.47
N GLU A 404 5.02 -10.36 -0.14
CA GLU A 404 4.02 -10.94 0.75
C GLU A 404 3.40 -9.82 1.62
N LYS A 405 3.58 -9.88 2.96
CA LYS A 405 3.00 -8.96 3.92
C LYS A 405 4.03 -7.95 4.43
N ILE A 406 3.55 -6.83 4.95
CA ILE A 406 4.31 -5.91 5.81
C ILE A 406 3.66 -5.95 7.19
N LEU A 407 4.43 -6.40 8.18
CA LEU A 407 3.97 -6.60 9.55
C LEU A 407 4.74 -5.70 10.51
N ILE A 408 4.03 -4.95 11.36
CA ILE A 408 4.64 -4.31 12.52
C ILE A 408 4.86 -5.39 13.57
N ARG A 409 6.13 -5.66 13.89
CA ARG A 409 6.49 -6.71 14.84
C ARG A 409 6.01 -6.34 16.24
N TYR A 410 5.57 -7.31 17.03
CA TYR A 410 5.09 -7.04 18.40
C TYR A 410 6.25 -6.73 19.35
N LYS A 411 6.93 -7.77 19.81
CA LYS A 411 8.15 -7.73 20.60
C LYS A 411 9.17 -8.65 19.93
N HIS A 412 10.46 -8.44 20.18
CA HIS A 412 11.49 -9.33 19.66
C HIS A 412 12.77 -9.28 20.50
N LYS A 413 13.61 -10.30 20.38
CA LYS A 413 14.96 -10.30 20.96
C LYS A 413 15.94 -9.73 19.93
N ASP A 414 16.66 -8.67 20.28
CA ASP A 414 17.56 -7.98 19.36
C ASP A 414 18.95 -8.64 19.31
N PRO A 415 19.34 -9.28 18.19
CA PRO A 415 20.64 -9.95 18.05
C PRO A 415 21.82 -8.98 17.98
N PHE A 416 21.60 -7.68 17.77
CA PHE A 416 22.68 -6.68 17.84
C PHE A 416 23.07 -6.33 19.29
N ASN A 417 22.15 -6.55 20.24
CA ASN A 417 22.27 -6.11 21.62
C ASN A 417 22.08 -7.29 22.59
N ASP A 418 22.90 -8.34 22.46
CA ASP A 418 22.91 -9.50 23.36
C ASP A 418 21.53 -10.16 23.57
N MET A 419 20.68 -10.18 22.54
CA MET A 419 19.33 -10.77 22.57
C MET A 419 18.39 -10.12 23.62
N ILE A 420 18.61 -8.85 23.95
CA ILE A 420 17.71 -8.07 24.81
C ILE A 420 16.32 -8.01 24.18
N LEU A 421 15.29 -8.18 25.02
CA LEU A 421 13.89 -8.02 24.62
C LEU A 421 13.61 -6.54 24.32
N ILE A 422 13.11 -6.28 23.11
CA ILE A 422 12.69 -4.97 22.63
C ILE A 422 11.18 -4.98 22.44
N ASP A 423 10.52 -3.96 22.99
CA ASP A 423 9.08 -3.72 23.00
C ASP A 423 8.72 -2.31 22.47
N ASN A 424 9.63 -1.66 21.73
CA ASN A 424 9.42 -0.30 21.20
C ASN A 424 8.11 -0.15 20.41
N ASN A 425 7.67 -1.19 19.70
CA ASN A 425 6.43 -1.17 18.93
C ASN A 425 5.16 -1.29 19.80
N CYS A 426 5.27 -1.36 21.12
CA CYS A 426 4.14 -1.41 22.06
C CYS A 426 3.71 -0.03 22.58
N GLU A 427 4.46 1.04 22.30
CA GLU A 427 4.19 2.40 22.79
C GLU A 427 4.41 3.43 21.66
N ASP A 428 3.52 3.39 20.66
CA ASP A 428 3.58 4.17 19.41
C ASP A 428 4.66 3.69 18.42
N ILE A 429 4.49 4.05 17.14
CA ILE A 429 5.50 3.80 16.10
C ILE A 429 5.46 4.89 15.04
N TRP A 430 6.63 5.36 14.60
CA TRP A 430 6.77 6.41 13.58
C TRP A 430 7.31 5.86 12.27
N LEU A 431 6.51 5.98 11.22
CA LEU A 431 6.76 5.40 9.90
C LEU A 431 6.76 6.49 8.82
N TYR A 432 7.94 6.85 8.36
CA TYR A 432 8.17 7.78 7.26
C TYR A 432 8.47 7.01 5.98
N GLY A 433 7.68 7.23 4.93
CA GLY A 433 7.92 6.58 3.64
C GLY A 433 6.67 6.04 2.96
N ALA A 434 6.90 5.32 1.86
CA ALA A 434 5.86 4.61 1.14
C ALA A 434 5.99 3.10 1.36
N TYR A 435 4.91 2.43 1.73
CA TYR A 435 4.86 1.01 2.07
C TYR A 435 3.94 0.28 1.10
N ALA A 436 4.43 -0.75 0.41
CA ALA A 436 3.69 -1.54 -0.56
C ALA A 436 3.74 -3.04 -0.24
N ALA A 437 2.61 -3.63 0.14
CA ALA A 437 2.44 -5.07 0.24
C ALA A 437 1.71 -5.58 -1.00
N ILE A 438 2.47 -6.11 -1.97
CA ILE A 438 1.99 -6.36 -3.34
C ILE A 438 1.61 -7.81 -3.61
N GLY A 439 1.95 -8.70 -2.67
CA GLY A 439 1.73 -10.14 -2.80
C GLY A 439 0.33 -10.53 -3.21
N LYS A 440 0.23 -11.62 -3.96
CA LYS A 440 -1.05 -12.18 -4.39
C LYS A 440 -1.09 -13.66 -4.00
N GLY A 441 -2.08 -14.02 -3.19
CA GLY A 441 -2.34 -15.41 -2.83
C GLY A 441 -2.67 -16.25 -4.06
N ASP A 442 -2.22 -17.50 -4.04
CA ASP A 442 -2.46 -18.46 -5.11
C ASP A 442 -3.69 -19.31 -4.80
N GLN A 443 -4.80 -19.01 -5.47
CA GLN A 443 -6.05 -19.74 -5.32
C GLN A 443 -5.95 -21.21 -5.73
N GLU A 444 -5.04 -21.58 -6.65
CA GLU A 444 -4.86 -22.98 -7.07
C GLU A 444 -4.15 -23.80 -5.97
N LEU A 445 -3.21 -23.18 -5.25
CA LEU A 445 -2.45 -23.82 -4.18
C LEU A 445 -3.19 -23.80 -2.83
N GLN A 446 -3.81 -22.66 -2.49
CA GLN A 446 -4.32 -22.36 -1.15
C GLN A 446 -5.86 -22.46 -1.05
N GLY A 447 -6.55 -22.67 -2.18
CA GLY A 447 -8.00 -22.87 -2.21
C GLY A 447 -8.75 -21.63 -1.73
N ILE A 448 -9.60 -21.79 -0.72
CA ILE A 448 -10.38 -20.67 -0.15
C ILE A 448 -9.54 -19.74 0.74
N TYR A 449 -8.40 -20.22 1.25
CA TYR A 449 -7.55 -19.49 2.19
C TYR A 449 -6.53 -18.56 1.52
N TYR A 450 -6.56 -18.43 0.19
CA TYR A 450 -5.63 -17.55 -0.55
C TYR A 450 -5.66 -16.08 -0.06
N CYS A 451 -6.80 -15.64 0.49
CA CYS A 451 -6.96 -14.30 1.07
C CYS A 451 -6.02 -14.03 2.26
N HIS A 452 -5.56 -15.07 2.95
CA HIS A 452 -4.58 -14.97 4.03
C HIS A 452 -3.13 -14.84 3.55
N TYR A 453 -2.89 -15.00 2.24
CA TYR A 453 -1.56 -14.87 1.62
C TYR A 453 -1.48 -13.67 0.67
N ASP A 454 -2.56 -12.91 0.53
CA ASP A 454 -2.53 -11.62 -0.14
C ASP A 454 -1.67 -10.62 0.65
N GLY A 455 -1.00 -9.72 -0.06
CA GLY A 455 -0.17 -8.71 0.55
C GLY A 455 -0.99 -7.68 1.32
N ILE A 456 -0.73 -7.60 2.62
CA ILE A 456 -1.39 -6.68 3.54
C ILE A 456 -0.38 -5.89 4.36
N PHE A 457 -0.77 -4.68 4.76
CA PHE A 457 -0.08 -3.92 5.79
C PHE A 457 -0.84 -4.09 7.12
N THR A 458 -0.22 -4.72 8.11
CA THR A 458 -0.86 -5.03 9.40
C THR A 458 0.18 -5.14 10.52
N PHE A 459 -0.21 -5.64 11.69
CA PHE A 459 0.64 -5.89 12.85
C PHE A 459 0.72 -7.39 13.17
N GLN A 460 1.77 -7.82 13.86
CA GLN A 460 1.90 -9.19 14.33
C GLN A 460 1.08 -9.41 15.60
N TYR A 461 0.65 -10.65 15.86
CA TYR A 461 0.04 -11.07 17.12
C TYR A 461 -1.31 -10.37 17.37
N HIS A 462 -2.25 -10.59 16.44
CA HIS A 462 -3.61 -10.03 16.49
C HIS A 462 -4.43 -10.55 17.67
N HIS A 463 -4.26 -11.83 17.99
CA HIS A 463 -5.13 -12.57 18.90
C HIS A 463 -4.43 -12.93 20.21
N THR A 464 -4.11 -11.91 20.97
CA THR A 464 -3.23 -12.00 22.14
C THR A 464 -3.76 -12.93 23.24
N HIS A 465 -2.91 -13.86 23.69
CA HIS A 465 -3.20 -14.78 24.79
C HIS A 465 -1.98 -14.92 25.72
N GLY A 466 -2.19 -14.97 27.03
CA GLY A 466 -1.09 -15.13 27.97
C GLY A 466 -0.61 -16.57 28.08
N SER A 467 0.65 -16.72 28.46
CA SER A 467 1.34 -17.97 28.77
C SER A 467 2.02 -17.87 30.14
N THR A 468 2.47 -18.98 30.71
CA THR A 468 3.06 -18.99 32.04
C THR A 468 4.58 -18.74 31.97
N PRO A 469 5.11 -17.60 32.50
CA PRO A 469 6.55 -17.29 32.43
C PRO A 469 7.40 -18.17 33.34
N ASP A 470 8.67 -18.29 33.00
CA ASP A 470 9.66 -18.99 33.83
C ASP A 470 9.80 -18.35 35.22
N PHE A 471 9.97 -19.18 36.26
CA PHE A 471 10.17 -18.71 37.62
C PHE A 471 11.14 -19.57 38.43
N MET A 472 11.79 -18.96 39.42
CA MET A 472 12.66 -19.65 40.38
C MET A 472 11.88 -20.01 41.65
N ALA A 473 11.83 -21.29 42.01
CA ALA A 473 11.19 -21.75 43.25
C ALA A 473 11.94 -22.92 43.90
N GLN A 474 11.54 -23.31 45.10
CA GLN A 474 12.12 -24.46 45.80
C GLN A 474 11.91 -25.76 45.02
N ASP A 475 12.96 -26.58 44.95
CA ASP A 475 12.87 -27.94 44.44
C ASP A 475 12.25 -28.86 45.51
N PRO A 476 11.13 -29.56 45.23
CA PRO A 476 10.50 -30.47 46.19
C PRO A 476 11.39 -31.68 46.55
N TYR A 477 12.39 -32.02 45.73
CA TYR A 477 13.36 -33.08 46.01
C TYR A 477 14.64 -32.60 46.67
N ALA A 478 14.90 -31.29 46.68
CA ALA A 478 16.09 -30.70 47.29
C ALA A 478 15.71 -29.53 48.22
N PRO A 479 15.30 -29.82 49.48
CA PRO A 479 14.92 -28.80 50.45
C PRO A 479 16.06 -27.79 50.66
N GLY A 480 15.84 -26.54 50.21
CA GLY A 480 16.81 -25.44 50.29
C GLY A 480 17.56 -25.12 48.99
N GLY A 481 17.36 -25.88 47.91
CA GLY A 481 17.79 -25.54 46.55
C GLY A 481 16.66 -24.89 45.77
N ASN A 482 16.92 -23.75 45.13
CA ASN A 482 16.00 -23.20 44.14
C ASN A 482 16.36 -23.77 42.77
N VAL A 483 15.34 -24.09 41.97
CA VAL A 483 15.46 -24.52 40.57
C VAL A 483 14.64 -23.59 39.68
N LEU A 484 15.07 -23.46 38.43
CA LEU A 484 14.31 -22.75 37.40
C LEU A 484 13.23 -23.68 36.86
N TYR A 485 11.99 -23.23 36.94
CA TYR A 485 10.85 -23.84 36.26
C TYR A 485 10.66 -23.12 34.93
N SER A 486 10.65 -23.87 33.84
CA SER A 486 10.51 -23.38 32.47
C SER A 486 9.54 -24.25 31.69
N TYR A 487 9.00 -23.74 30.58
CA TYR A 487 8.02 -24.44 29.74
C TYR A 487 6.80 -24.92 30.55
N ILE A 488 6.34 -24.09 31.50
CA ILE A 488 5.33 -24.47 32.48
C ILE A 488 4.01 -24.89 31.81
N ASP A 489 3.60 -24.23 30.74
CA ASP A 489 2.39 -24.59 29.99
C ASP A 489 2.48 -26.01 29.41
N PHE A 490 3.67 -26.49 29.05
CA PHE A 490 3.87 -27.87 28.58
C PHE A 490 3.86 -28.92 29.67
N HIS A 491 3.95 -28.50 30.93
CA HIS A 491 3.69 -29.35 32.08
C HIS A 491 2.23 -29.31 32.54
N LYS A 492 1.46 -28.32 32.07
CA LYS A 492 0.03 -28.14 32.40
C LYS A 492 -0.90 -28.66 31.31
N PHE A 493 -0.51 -28.57 30.03
CA PHE A 493 -1.37 -28.89 28.89
C PHE A 493 -0.74 -29.91 27.96
N VAL A 494 -1.58 -30.69 27.29
CA VAL A 494 -1.22 -31.57 26.19
C VAL A 494 -1.06 -30.75 24.91
N PHE A 495 0.11 -30.87 24.28
CA PHE A 495 0.44 -30.18 23.04
C PHE A 495 1.21 -31.11 22.07
N PRO A 496 0.89 -31.09 20.76
CA PRO A 496 -0.28 -30.43 20.15
C PRO A 496 -1.60 -31.04 20.66
N PRO A 497 -2.74 -30.31 20.58
CA PRO A 497 -4.04 -30.88 20.90
C PRO A 497 -4.25 -32.21 20.18
N SER A 498 -4.68 -33.22 20.92
CA SER A 498 -4.79 -34.57 20.38
C SER A 498 -6.14 -35.19 20.69
N SER A 499 -6.77 -35.74 19.65
CA SER A 499 -8.00 -36.54 19.78
C SER A 499 -7.77 -37.91 20.39
N PHE A 500 -6.50 -38.30 20.60
CA PHE A 500 -6.12 -39.53 21.29
C PHE A 500 -6.06 -39.37 22.81
N VAL A 501 -6.22 -38.15 23.33
CA VAL A 501 -6.33 -37.91 24.78
C VAL A 501 -7.63 -38.57 25.28
N PRO A 502 -7.57 -39.43 26.31
CA PRO A 502 -8.76 -40.06 26.89
C PRO A 502 -9.84 -39.04 27.29
N PRO A 503 -11.14 -39.33 27.10
CA PRO A 503 -12.24 -38.41 27.42
C PRO A 503 -12.23 -37.87 28.86
N GLU A 504 -11.66 -38.60 29.81
CA GLU A 504 -11.56 -38.21 31.22
C GLU A 504 -10.51 -37.12 31.48
N ILE A 505 -9.61 -36.88 30.52
CA ILE A 505 -8.54 -35.88 30.59
C ILE A 505 -8.49 -34.96 29.37
N THR A 506 -9.50 -34.97 28.49
CA THR A 506 -9.54 -34.09 27.30
C THR A 506 -9.48 -32.60 27.63
N GLY A 507 -9.88 -32.19 28.83
CA GLY A 507 -9.73 -30.80 29.29
C GLY A 507 -8.28 -30.37 29.54
N PHE A 508 -7.30 -31.28 29.48
CA PHE A 508 -5.88 -30.91 29.49
C PHE A 508 -5.34 -30.63 28.09
N ASN A 509 -6.09 -30.87 27.01
CA ASN A 509 -5.68 -30.34 25.71
C ASN A 509 -5.53 -28.82 25.81
N LEU A 510 -4.50 -28.28 25.18
CA LEU A 510 -4.30 -26.84 25.12
C LEU A 510 -5.58 -26.14 24.62
N HIS A 511 -6.18 -25.31 25.46
CA HIS A 511 -7.37 -24.53 25.13
C HIS A 511 -7.34 -23.16 25.85
N GLY A 512 -7.73 -22.12 25.12
CA GLY A 512 -7.94 -20.74 25.55
C GLY A 512 -9.22 -20.58 26.37
N GLY A 513 -10.35 -21.13 25.91
CA GLY A 513 -11.65 -20.92 26.56
C GLY A 513 -12.13 -19.46 26.49
N ALA A 514 -13.38 -19.18 26.88
CA ALA A 514 -13.84 -17.79 27.02
C ALA A 514 -13.40 -17.17 28.37
N PRO A 515 -12.73 -16.00 28.37
CA PRO A 515 -12.01 -15.46 29.53
C PRO A 515 -12.88 -15.42 30.78
N GLN A 516 -12.30 -15.81 31.92
CA GLN A 516 -13.04 -15.88 33.18
C GLN A 516 -13.28 -14.47 33.74
N PRO A 517 -14.54 -14.10 34.08
CA PRO A 517 -14.81 -12.82 34.73
C PRO A 517 -14.05 -12.68 36.06
N PRO A 518 -13.49 -11.50 36.39
CA PRO A 518 -13.65 -10.19 35.73
C PRO A 518 -12.61 -9.91 34.63
N TYR A 519 -11.80 -10.88 34.23
CA TYR A 519 -10.71 -10.68 33.28
C TYR A 519 -11.23 -10.76 31.84
N ASN A 520 -10.63 -9.95 30.97
CA ASN A 520 -11.00 -9.89 29.55
C ASN A 520 -9.99 -10.61 28.64
N MET A 521 -9.02 -11.32 29.22
CA MET A 521 -7.94 -11.99 28.51
C MET A 521 -7.69 -13.37 29.11
N CYS A 522 -7.44 -14.34 28.24
CA CYS A 522 -7.04 -15.70 28.61
C CYS A 522 -5.53 -15.76 28.85
N GLY A 523 -5.07 -16.67 29.70
CA GLY A 523 -3.65 -16.78 30.05
C GLY A 523 -3.38 -16.61 31.54
N TYR A 524 -2.24 -17.12 32.00
CA TYR A 524 -1.68 -16.80 33.31
C TYR A 524 -1.49 -15.28 33.47
N PRO A 525 -1.86 -14.65 34.61
CA PRO A 525 -2.30 -15.27 35.87
C PRO A 525 -3.83 -15.38 36.02
N TYR A 526 -4.60 -15.21 34.94
CA TYR A 526 -6.07 -15.16 34.96
C TYR A 526 -6.72 -16.54 34.80
N GLU A 527 -6.04 -17.57 35.29
CA GLU A 527 -6.49 -18.95 35.21
C GLU A 527 -7.61 -19.25 36.23
N SER A 528 -8.30 -20.37 36.02
CA SER A 528 -9.43 -20.77 36.86
C SER A 528 -8.96 -21.08 38.28
N PRO A 529 -9.57 -20.45 39.32
CA PRO A 529 -9.23 -20.73 40.71
C PRO A 529 -9.65 -22.14 41.16
N ALA A 530 -10.35 -22.91 40.31
CA ALA A 530 -10.67 -24.31 40.57
C ALA A 530 -9.48 -25.26 40.32
N TYR A 531 -8.46 -24.82 39.60
CA TYR A 531 -7.24 -25.59 39.36
C TYR A 531 -6.33 -25.55 40.60
N VAL A 532 -6.57 -26.44 41.55
CA VAL A 532 -5.93 -26.43 42.89
C VAL A 532 -5.17 -27.71 43.19
N TYR A 533 -4.14 -27.57 44.03
CA TYR A 533 -3.33 -28.66 44.53
C TYR A 533 -3.95 -29.37 45.77
N PRO A 534 -3.83 -30.72 45.89
CA PRO A 534 -3.48 -31.66 44.84
C PRO A 534 -4.70 -31.96 43.95
N ASN A 535 -4.49 -32.07 42.64
CA ASN A 535 -5.53 -32.43 41.67
C ASN A 535 -5.39 -33.90 41.31
N THR A 536 -6.22 -34.78 41.85
CA THR A 536 -6.08 -36.24 41.69
C THR A 536 -7.42 -36.91 41.44
N GLY A 537 -7.41 -38.03 40.71
CA GLY A 537 -8.57 -38.92 40.58
C GLY A 537 -9.47 -38.62 39.37
N PRO A 538 -10.67 -39.24 39.28
CA PRO A 538 -11.42 -39.32 38.03
C PRO A 538 -12.13 -38.02 37.60
N ASN A 539 -12.07 -36.95 38.41
CA ASN A 539 -12.75 -35.67 38.16
C ASN A 539 -11.72 -34.54 38.28
N TYR A 540 -10.79 -34.46 37.32
CA TYR A 540 -9.78 -33.41 37.31
C TYR A 540 -10.41 -32.02 37.14
N ASN A 541 -9.88 -31.03 37.86
CA ASN A 541 -10.06 -29.63 37.50
C ASN A 541 -9.03 -29.29 36.42
N TYR A 542 -9.44 -28.65 35.33
CA TYR A 542 -8.53 -28.34 34.24
C TYR A 542 -7.91 -26.95 34.43
N PRO A 543 -6.62 -26.78 34.10
CA PRO A 543 -6.04 -25.46 33.97
C PRO A 543 -6.78 -24.70 32.86
N TYR A 544 -6.86 -23.38 32.99
CA TYR A 544 -7.67 -22.57 32.12
C TYR A 544 -6.79 -21.63 31.32
N GLY A 545 -7.02 -21.59 30.00
CA GLY A 545 -6.63 -20.49 29.12
C GLY A 545 -5.14 -20.26 29.07
N THR A 546 -4.48 -20.83 28.07
CA THR A 546 -3.09 -20.51 27.76
C THR A 546 -2.93 -20.27 26.26
N ASP A 547 -1.82 -19.67 25.89
CA ASP A 547 -1.49 -19.39 24.51
C ASP A 547 -0.96 -20.62 23.76
N TRP A 548 -1.16 -20.63 22.46
CA TRP A 548 -0.43 -21.49 21.56
C TRP A 548 1.03 -21.05 21.55
N PRO A 549 2.01 -21.88 21.97
CA PRO A 549 3.31 -21.29 22.33
C PRO A 549 4.16 -20.78 21.15
N TRP A 550 3.73 -21.04 19.91
CA TRP A 550 4.34 -20.53 18.67
C TRP A 550 3.60 -19.31 18.12
N TYR A 551 2.44 -18.98 18.69
CA TYR A 551 1.64 -17.84 18.30
C TYR A 551 2.15 -16.55 18.97
N ASN A 552 2.55 -16.61 20.25
CA ASN A 552 3.25 -15.51 20.90
C ASN A 552 4.69 -15.34 20.36
N PRO A 553 5.02 -14.18 19.78
CA PRO A 553 6.36 -13.92 19.21
C PRO A 553 7.51 -13.94 20.22
N VAL A 554 7.24 -13.80 21.53
CA VAL A 554 8.24 -13.71 22.60
C VAL A 554 8.03 -14.72 23.72
N TRP A 555 7.25 -15.77 23.45
CA TRP A 555 6.89 -16.80 24.43
C TRP A 555 8.08 -17.27 25.29
N PRO A 556 7.90 -17.42 26.62
CA PRO A 556 6.66 -17.18 27.37
C PRO A 556 6.51 -15.71 27.84
N GLU A 557 5.26 -15.25 27.89
CA GLU A 557 4.83 -13.93 28.35
C GLU A 557 3.45 -14.02 29.03
N SER A 558 3.30 -13.41 30.20
CA SER A 558 2.06 -13.46 30.95
C SER A 558 0.97 -12.60 30.32
N ALA A 559 -0.31 -12.95 30.50
CA ALA A 559 -1.44 -12.11 30.13
C ALA A 559 -1.39 -10.72 30.78
N ALA A 560 -0.71 -10.56 31.91
CA ALA A 560 -0.55 -9.27 32.56
C ALA A 560 0.50 -8.37 31.88
N ASP A 561 1.45 -8.97 31.15
CA ASP A 561 2.56 -8.28 30.49
C ASP A 561 2.31 -8.05 28.99
N ILE A 562 1.18 -8.54 28.46
CA ILE A 562 0.80 -8.32 27.07
C ILE A 562 0.24 -6.90 26.87
N ASP A 563 0.81 -6.22 25.90
CA ASP A 563 0.35 -4.93 25.38
C ASP A 563 -0.61 -5.14 24.21
N THR A 564 -1.91 -5.13 24.52
CA THR A 564 -2.94 -5.26 23.49
C THR A 564 -3.09 -3.95 22.70
N GLU A 565 -3.23 -2.82 23.40
CA GLU A 565 -3.34 -1.47 22.81
C GLU A 565 -1.94 -0.83 22.72
N ARG A 566 -1.35 -0.87 21.53
CA ARG A 566 0.07 -0.56 21.27
C ARG A 566 0.33 0.91 20.96
N GLY A 567 -0.57 1.79 21.40
CA GLY A 567 -0.51 3.22 21.11
C GLY A 567 -1.05 3.61 19.73
N ILE A 568 -0.32 4.46 19.02
CA ILE A 568 -0.68 5.10 17.76
C ILE A 568 0.37 4.73 16.69
N ILE A 569 -0.12 4.33 15.52
CA ILE A 569 0.71 4.21 14.32
C ILE A 569 0.70 5.54 13.57
N HIS A 570 1.84 6.23 13.60
CA HIS A 570 2.06 7.49 12.88
C HIS A 570 2.67 7.20 11.52
N ILE A 571 1.89 7.36 10.44
CA ILE A 571 2.39 7.20 9.07
C ILE A 571 2.50 8.57 8.43
N TYR A 572 3.71 8.95 8.03
CA TYR A 572 4.00 10.12 7.22
C TYR A 572 4.38 9.68 5.81
N GLY A 573 3.36 9.38 5.00
CA GLY A 573 3.56 8.90 3.65
C GLY A 573 2.39 8.12 3.07
N ALA A 574 2.67 6.94 2.52
CA ALA A 574 1.75 6.21 1.65
C ALA A 574 1.69 4.72 1.97
N ILE A 575 0.52 4.13 1.82
CA ILE A 575 0.27 2.68 1.98
C ILE A 575 -0.40 2.17 0.70
N GLY A 576 0.20 1.15 0.08
CA GLY A 576 -0.39 0.35 -0.98
C GLY A 576 -0.48 -1.10 -0.55
N GLN A 577 -1.64 -1.72 -0.69
CA GLN A 577 -1.86 -3.11 -0.29
C GLN A 577 -2.75 -3.84 -1.28
N ARG A 578 -2.54 -5.16 -1.40
CA ARG A 578 -3.40 -6.02 -2.24
C ARG A 578 -4.77 -6.13 -1.60
N ARG A 579 -4.77 -6.34 -0.30
CA ARG A 579 -5.94 -6.55 0.52
C ARG A 579 -5.86 -5.67 1.73
N ARG A 580 -7.00 -5.30 2.32
CA ARG A 580 -7.01 -4.40 3.47
C ARG A 580 -6.62 -5.15 4.74
N GLY A 581 -5.43 -4.84 5.27
CA GLY A 581 -4.98 -5.31 6.58
C GLY A 581 -5.65 -4.58 7.74
N TYR A 582 -5.74 -5.27 8.89
CA TYR A 582 -6.14 -4.64 10.15
C TYR A 582 -4.96 -3.90 10.77
N VAL A 583 -5.15 -2.68 11.23
CA VAL A 583 -4.18 -2.01 12.12
C VAL A 583 -4.71 -1.92 13.55
N HIS A 584 -6.00 -2.21 13.75
CA HIS A 584 -6.67 -2.36 15.04
C HIS A 584 -7.78 -3.39 14.93
N ARG A 585 -7.98 -4.21 15.97
CA ARG A 585 -8.99 -5.27 16.04
C ARG A 585 -9.73 -5.23 17.37
N SER A 586 -10.99 -5.66 17.37
CA SER A 586 -11.82 -5.66 18.57
C SER A 586 -11.60 -6.86 19.49
N GLY A 587 -11.05 -7.98 18.99
CA GLY A 587 -10.81 -9.21 19.75
C GLY A 587 -12.05 -10.07 20.07
N ILE A 588 -13.18 -9.75 19.45
CA ILE A 588 -14.48 -10.43 19.65
C ILE A 588 -15.06 -10.88 18.29
N ASP A 589 -14.23 -10.96 17.25
CA ASP A 589 -14.75 -11.27 15.92
C ASP A 589 -15.18 -12.75 15.82
N PRO A 590 -16.45 -13.04 15.46
CA PRO A 590 -17.00 -14.40 15.57
C PRO A 590 -16.38 -15.43 14.61
N TYR A 591 -15.71 -14.96 13.56
CA TYR A 591 -15.06 -15.83 12.59
C TYR A 591 -13.75 -16.37 13.15
N ASN A 592 -12.83 -15.51 13.63
CA ASN A 592 -11.58 -16.00 14.22
C ASN A 592 -11.78 -16.58 15.63
N HIS A 593 -12.88 -16.24 16.32
CA HIS A 593 -13.23 -16.78 17.64
C HIS A 593 -14.55 -17.56 17.60
N PRO A 594 -14.60 -18.75 16.99
CA PRO A 594 -15.82 -19.56 16.94
C PRO A 594 -16.18 -20.09 18.34
N ASN A 595 -17.46 -20.41 18.55
CA ASN A 595 -18.00 -20.88 19.84
C ASN A 595 -17.41 -22.21 20.37
N GLN A 596 -16.49 -22.85 19.62
CA GLN A 596 -15.89 -24.13 19.99
C GLN A 596 -14.65 -24.00 20.90
N THR A 597 -14.17 -22.77 21.16
CA THR A 597 -13.04 -22.47 22.07
C THR A 597 -11.87 -23.45 21.87
N GLU A 598 -11.37 -23.50 20.64
CA GLU A 598 -10.27 -24.35 20.22
C GLU A 598 -9.28 -23.52 19.41
N TRP A 599 -7.99 -23.77 19.65
CA TRP A 599 -6.92 -23.28 18.80
C TRP A 599 -6.85 -24.12 17.52
N ASP A 600 -7.12 -23.48 16.38
CA ASP A 600 -6.99 -24.12 15.07
C ASP A 600 -6.37 -23.13 14.06
N LEU A 601 -5.04 -23.09 14.08
CA LEU A 601 -4.24 -22.19 13.23
C LEU A 601 -4.34 -22.53 11.74
N GLU A 602 -4.66 -23.77 11.38
CA GLU A 602 -4.83 -24.17 9.97
C GLU A 602 -6.08 -23.52 9.36
N TYR A 603 -7.08 -23.25 10.20
CA TYR A 603 -8.34 -22.62 9.81
C TYR A 603 -8.47 -21.18 10.32
N TYR A 604 -7.38 -20.56 10.80
CA TYR A 604 -7.35 -19.19 11.31
C TYR A 604 -8.34 -18.95 12.46
N HIS A 605 -8.53 -19.95 13.32
CA HIS A 605 -9.31 -19.82 14.54
C HIS A 605 -8.40 -19.74 15.77
N TYR A 606 -8.53 -18.67 16.54
CA TYR A 606 -7.62 -18.28 17.61
C TYR A 606 -8.36 -18.27 18.95
N ASP A 607 -8.94 -19.43 19.29
CA ASP A 607 -9.61 -19.72 20.56
C ASP A 607 -10.39 -18.55 21.21
N GLY A 608 -10.24 -18.32 22.52
CA GLY A 608 -10.99 -17.37 23.32
C GLY A 608 -10.97 -15.93 22.82
N THR A 609 -12.02 -15.17 23.16
CA THR A 609 -12.03 -13.73 22.92
C THR A 609 -10.96 -13.03 23.76
N HIS A 610 -10.42 -11.94 23.25
CA HIS A 610 -9.42 -11.12 23.94
C HIS A 610 -9.81 -9.63 23.89
N PRO A 611 -9.12 -8.74 24.64
CA PRO A 611 -9.34 -7.30 24.52
C PRO A 611 -9.02 -6.82 23.10
N SER A 612 -9.47 -5.63 22.74
CA SER A 612 -9.04 -5.02 21.49
C SER A 612 -7.51 -4.88 21.42
N SER A 613 -6.98 -5.02 20.21
CA SER A 613 -5.53 -5.10 19.96
C SER A 613 -5.11 -4.30 18.72
N GLY A 614 -3.88 -3.78 18.74
CA GLY A 614 -3.28 -3.03 17.64
C GLY A 614 -3.07 -1.55 17.97
N TYR A 615 -3.20 -0.70 16.96
CA TYR A 615 -2.84 0.72 17.01
C TYR A 615 -4.01 1.62 16.62
N ASN A 616 -4.14 2.76 17.30
CA ASN A 616 -4.91 3.88 16.77
C ASN A 616 -4.17 4.47 15.55
N LYS A 617 -4.91 5.04 14.61
CA LYS A 617 -4.34 5.51 13.34
C LYS A 617 -4.06 7.01 13.39
N ASP A 618 -2.87 7.42 12.98
CA ASP A 618 -2.54 8.82 12.67
C ASP A 618 -1.82 8.88 11.32
N TYR A 619 -2.58 9.16 10.26
CA TYR A 619 -2.09 9.07 8.89
C TYR A 619 -1.96 10.45 8.26
N HIS A 620 -0.73 10.86 8.00
CA HIS A 620 -0.35 12.06 7.26
C HIS A 620 0.19 11.67 5.88
N TYR A 621 -0.15 12.47 4.87
CA TYR A 621 0.36 12.24 3.52
C TYR A 621 1.56 13.14 3.24
N ASP A 622 2.66 12.55 2.79
CA ASP A 622 3.81 13.29 2.31
C ASP A 622 3.56 13.80 0.87
N ASN A 623 3.18 15.06 0.73
CA ASN A 623 2.88 15.66 -0.57
C ASN A 623 4.08 15.66 -1.53
N ARG A 624 5.30 15.43 -1.04
CA ARG A 624 6.49 15.33 -1.90
C ARG A 624 6.41 14.11 -2.82
N PHE A 625 5.68 13.05 -2.47
CA PHE A 625 5.45 11.90 -3.34
C PHE A 625 4.67 12.25 -4.61
N LEU A 626 3.88 13.33 -4.59
CA LEU A 626 3.29 13.89 -5.80
C LEU A 626 4.32 14.46 -6.76
N PHE A 627 5.61 14.54 -6.42
CA PHE A 627 6.67 15.06 -7.31
C PHE A 627 7.89 14.13 -7.43
N VAL A 628 8.29 13.47 -6.35
CA VAL A 628 9.46 12.59 -6.29
C VAL A 628 9.06 11.27 -5.66
N GLN A 629 9.33 10.17 -6.35
CA GLN A 629 9.00 8.83 -5.89
C GLN A 629 10.25 8.16 -5.29
N PRO A 630 10.09 7.23 -4.33
CA PRO A 630 11.18 6.36 -3.93
C PRO A 630 11.71 5.55 -5.13
N PRO A 631 13.02 5.28 -5.20
CA PRO A 631 13.63 4.63 -6.36
C PRO A 631 13.13 3.20 -6.50
N CYS A 632 12.84 2.74 -7.72
CA CYS A 632 12.38 1.35 -7.96
C CYS A 632 11.04 0.98 -7.27
N TYR A 633 10.27 1.97 -6.79
CA TYR A 633 8.99 1.73 -6.13
C TYR A 633 7.88 1.36 -7.15
N PRO A 634 6.89 0.52 -6.78
CA PRO A 634 5.85 0.07 -7.69
C PRO A 634 5.11 1.21 -8.40
N GLN A 635 5.02 1.09 -9.71
CA GLN A 635 4.44 2.09 -10.61
C GLN A 635 2.92 1.92 -10.77
N VAL A 636 2.23 3.00 -11.15
CA VAL A 636 0.77 2.98 -11.40
C VAL A 636 0.49 2.81 -12.88
N TYR A 637 -0.04 1.66 -13.25
CA TYR A 637 -0.61 1.43 -14.58
C TYR A 637 -2.13 1.46 -14.48
N ARG A 638 -2.84 2.10 -15.42
CA ARG A 638 -4.31 2.12 -15.43
C ARG A 638 -4.82 1.19 -16.53
N GLY A 639 -6.01 0.62 -16.42
CA GLY A 639 -6.49 -0.26 -17.49
C GLY A 639 -8.00 -0.47 -17.54
N PHE A 640 -8.50 -0.81 -18.73
CA PHE A 640 -9.83 -1.38 -18.93
C PHE A 640 -9.69 -2.56 -19.92
N GLY A 641 -9.84 -3.79 -19.45
CA GLY A 641 -9.66 -4.99 -20.29
C GLY A 641 -8.20 -5.19 -20.76
N GLU A 642 -8.00 -5.67 -21.99
CA GLU A 642 -6.67 -5.95 -22.58
C GLU A 642 -5.81 -4.70 -22.86
N ASN A 643 -6.33 -3.48 -22.65
CA ASN A 643 -5.61 -2.25 -22.95
C ASN A 643 -5.07 -1.61 -21.65
N VAL A 644 -3.75 -1.71 -21.46
CA VAL A 644 -2.99 -1.02 -20.43
C VAL A 644 -2.83 0.45 -20.83
N LEU A 645 -3.39 1.36 -20.05
CA LEU A 645 -3.04 2.77 -20.00
C LEU A 645 -1.79 2.93 -19.12
N THR A 646 -0.88 3.73 -19.64
CA THR A 646 0.55 3.84 -19.30
C THR A 646 0.87 4.31 -17.88
N GLU A 647 2.11 4.11 -17.43
CA GLU A 647 2.66 4.60 -16.14
C GLU A 647 2.78 6.13 -16.01
N PHE A 648 2.53 6.87 -17.09
CA PHE A 648 2.77 8.31 -17.14
C PHE A 648 1.48 9.13 -17.00
N LYS A 649 1.45 10.10 -16.07
CA LYS A 649 0.34 11.05 -15.95
C LYS A 649 0.30 12.01 -17.14
N ALA A 650 -0.85 12.11 -17.81
CA ALA A 650 -1.09 13.11 -18.84
C ALA A 650 -1.48 14.44 -18.19
N GLU A 651 -0.53 15.20 -17.62
CA GLU A 651 -0.93 16.29 -16.74
C GLU A 651 -1.58 17.48 -17.43
N ASN A 652 -1.15 17.92 -18.61
CA ASN A 652 -1.87 18.96 -19.36
C ASN A 652 -1.43 19.04 -20.82
N TRP A 653 -2.38 19.24 -21.73
CA TRP A 653 -2.11 19.58 -23.12
C TRP A 653 -2.32 21.07 -23.31
N HIS A 654 -1.23 21.81 -23.57
CA HIS A 654 -1.32 23.23 -23.87
C HIS A 654 -1.02 23.47 -25.34
N MET A 655 -2.03 23.92 -26.09
CA MET A 655 -1.79 24.55 -27.39
C MET A 655 -1.24 25.94 -27.15
N LYS A 656 0.03 26.16 -27.52
CA LYS A 656 0.66 27.49 -27.45
C LYS A 656 0.88 28.03 -28.86
N ILE A 657 1.07 29.34 -28.94
CA ILE A 657 1.60 30.00 -30.13
C ILE A 657 3.09 29.64 -30.19
N PRO A 658 3.64 29.24 -31.35
CA PRO A 658 5.06 28.94 -31.45
C PRO A 658 5.91 30.15 -31.03
N PRO A 659 7.01 29.96 -30.28
CA PRO A 659 7.96 31.04 -30.04
C PRO A 659 8.55 31.53 -31.37
N GLU A 660 8.78 32.83 -31.50
CA GLU A 660 9.35 33.47 -32.70
C GLU A 660 10.76 32.95 -33.03
#